data_AF-A0A257U739-F1
#
_entry.id   AF-A0A257U739-F1
#
_cell.length_a   1.000
_cell.length_b   1.000
_cell.length_c   1.000
_cell.angle_alpha   90.00
_cell.angle_beta   90.00
_cell.angle_gamma   90.00
#
_symmetry.space_group_name_H-M   'P 1'
#
loop_
_entity.id
_entity.type
_entity.pdbx_description
1 polymer ?
#
loop_
_entity_poly.entity_id
_entity_poly.type
_entity_poly.pdbx_seq_one_letter_code
_entity_poly.pdbx_strand_id
1 'polypeptide(L)'
;MRVSSRQIAKGVYGGHLPGDVAAAVALGVLLGAITGGNVSWIALLLAAILLNVHTRLFLAVWLASLLLAWLARDGLDRLGRLVLDGTPLGHAIGQLGDGVFAALLGWDQYAFAGGVAAGSVLAAAGALAAYRLTRYLWLSQLPHDPDLPPSPIAVDLPVTPLHAGPAALTAAPANGGPLVRIWLGPSQRERSLRRTMKPGRLRRHGAPMAVAASLVLVPACWWLAGSVARQELLRTLSACNGAEVSAGGLDLSMASGDFTIRNLRVADPQRAGRDRLCVGLVQGKLSPGLLLRGHLDVERLALSQIRTDLRRAGGAASSQAWSGFSETGEESVRSSSSCDIALDSSVLCWKSVCRQLRALQRLVVAVEGLARAESAGPDSGTTHRRSELGVRRPRLRVRQARVADLASCSGLGRKSLLQLTELTSNSAISSCPAELKVVVPQFGAELRLIFSQKGPGSKHRLECSAYDLDLPSLVGEGHVGRVRVASGRARLSGEGSLDRRSLDVRLTVEGESLAAEVVGRRRLAGIEPDLWNRGVERLEAFKTDLVLAGDFASPTLGLESQLLVEQFQQHLRAAGEYALVDALNHQLARNKRREVESAVMQASAVEPPANRPRPGWAEFTEDAQVAGIADPEPPAASAVIASDEAVQQPLNYPATANPFDDSPSGPTVPPTATAQAAEEGRAFSNPNSEPPVPPEATVPESAPIARRLPGPVNMVVGRDPMVAIPSSFDSVGAMAPDAARPAPRASLLSRWAVGLRQRFAPASAKPDTELSTDAPPDDAQTEPPERVIPAAASEAWYNRRWR
;
A
#
# COMPACT_ATOMS: atom_id res chain seq x y z
N MET A 1 -8.84 60.55 45.07
CA MET A 1 -9.00 59.56 43.98
C MET A 1 -8.51 59.99 42.58
N ARG A 2 -8.41 61.28 42.21
CA ARG A 2 -7.99 61.70 40.85
C ARG A 2 -6.50 61.51 40.49
N VAL A 3 -5.61 61.33 41.47
CA VAL A 3 -4.15 61.18 41.22
C VAL A 3 -3.79 59.75 40.79
N SER A 4 -4.53 58.74 41.26
CA SER A 4 -4.28 57.32 40.93
C SER A 4 -4.63 56.96 39.49
N SER A 5 -5.64 57.60 38.89
CA SER A 5 -6.05 57.29 37.51
C SER A 5 -5.05 57.76 36.45
N ARG A 6 -4.31 58.86 36.72
CA ARG A 6 -3.28 59.38 35.82
C ARG A 6 -2.02 58.49 35.77
N GLN A 7 -1.64 57.88 36.88
CA GLN A 7 -0.50 56.95 36.91
C GLN A 7 -0.85 55.60 36.28
N ILE A 8 -2.07 55.09 36.51
CA ILE A 8 -2.58 53.89 35.81
C ILE A 8 -2.64 54.17 34.30
N ALA A 9 -3.11 55.35 33.87
CA ALA A 9 -3.14 55.70 32.46
C ALA A 9 -1.74 55.80 31.83
N LYS A 10 -0.74 56.38 32.52
CA LYS A 10 0.63 56.43 32.00
C LYS A 10 1.31 55.05 31.94
N GLY A 11 1.06 54.18 32.92
CA GLY A 11 1.62 52.83 32.97
C GLY A 11 0.97 51.83 32.01
N VAL A 12 -0.32 52.01 31.72
CA VAL A 12 -1.08 51.11 30.82
C VAL A 12 -1.01 51.54 29.35
N TYR A 13 -0.92 52.85 29.06
CA TYR A 13 -1.04 53.33 27.68
C TYR A 13 0.26 53.74 27.00
N GLY A 14 1.39 53.89 27.71
CA GLY A 14 2.76 53.90 27.16
C GLY A 14 3.04 54.73 25.89
N GLY A 15 2.23 55.75 25.56
CA GLY A 15 2.33 56.47 24.28
C GLY A 15 1.90 55.67 23.03
N HIS A 16 1.21 54.53 23.19
CA HIS A 16 0.75 53.71 22.08
C HIS A 16 -0.47 54.32 21.37
N LEU A 17 -0.52 54.17 20.05
CA LEU A 17 -1.65 54.63 19.25
C LEU A 17 -2.86 53.71 19.51
N PRO A 18 -4.11 54.22 19.46
CA PRO A 18 -5.32 53.39 19.62
C PRO A 18 -5.35 52.16 18.70
N GLY A 19 -4.69 52.23 17.54
CA GLY A 19 -4.54 51.12 16.62
C GLY A 19 -3.69 49.97 17.15
N ASP A 20 -2.62 50.23 17.92
CA ASP A 20 -1.74 49.17 18.43
C ASP A 20 -2.42 48.38 19.55
N VAL A 21 -3.19 49.09 20.39
CA VAL A 21 -4.01 48.49 21.43
C VAL A 21 -5.08 47.61 20.80
N ALA A 22 -5.74 48.09 19.74
CA ALA A 22 -6.73 47.31 18.99
C ALA A 22 -6.11 46.07 18.32
N ALA A 23 -4.92 46.19 17.72
CA ALA A 23 -4.20 45.08 17.12
C ALA A 23 -3.74 44.04 18.17
N ALA A 24 -3.24 44.50 19.32
CA ALA A 24 -2.86 43.63 20.44
C ALA A 24 -4.06 42.80 20.93
N VAL A 25 -5.23 43.44 21.06
CA VAL A 25 -6.47 42.76 21.47
C VAL A 25 -6.93 41.78 20.39
N ALA A 26 -6.98 42.19 19.11
CA ALA A 26 -7.39 41.30 18.02
C ALA A 26 -6.52 40.04 17.93
N LEU A 27 -5.20 40.21 17.91
CA LEU A 27 -4.25 39.09 17.81
C LEU A 27 -4.26 38.23 19.05
N GLY A 28 -4.38 38.83 20.25
CA GLY A 28 -4.50 38.07 21.50
C GLY A 28 -5.75 37.19 21.51
N VAL A 29 -6.89 37.74 21.08
CA VAL A 29 -8.15 36.98 20.99
C VAL A 29 -8.05 35.86 19.96
N LEU A 30 -7.58 36.15 18.75
CA LEU A 30 -7.40 35.14 17.70
C LEU A 30 -6.45 34.02 18.12
N LEU A 31 -5.30 34.37 18.69
CA LEU A 31 -4.30 33.39 19.13
C LEU A 31 -4.81 32.53 20.30
N GLY A 32 -5.65 33.09 21.17
CA GLY A 32 -6.26 32.34 22.28
C GLY A 32 -7.41 31.45 21.83
N ALA A 33 -8.17 31.88 20.81
CA ALA A 33 -9.27 31.11 20.25
C ALA A 33 -8.80 29.94 19.37
N ILE A 34 -7.65 30.09 18.71
CA ILE A 34 -6.99 29.00 17.98
C ILE A 34 -6.40 28.01 18.99
N THR A 35 -7.10 26.90 19.17
CA THR A 35 -6.66 25.79 20.02
C THR A 35 -5.91 24.76 19.17
N GLY A 36 -4.79 24.26 19.69
CA GLY A 36 -3.91 23.31 19.00
C GLY A 36 -2.58 23.94 18.59
N GLY A 37 -1.47 23.23 18.80
CA GLY A 37 -0.13 23.66 18.38
C GLY A 37 0.06 23.49 16.87
N ASN A 38 -0.56 24.35 16.07
CA ASN A 38 -0.49 24.34 14.61
C ASN A 38 0.35 25.51 14.06
N VAL A 39 0.64 25.48 12.75
CA VAL A 39 1.43 26.53 12.10
C VAL A 39 0.71 27.89 12.15
N SER A 40 -0.62 27.90 12.17
CA SER A 40 -1.42 29.13 12.32
C SER A 40 -1.12 29.88 13.61
N TRP A 41 -0.93 29.15 14.72
CA TRP A 41 -0.56 29.74 16.01
C TRP A 41 0.80 30.44 15.93
N ILE A 42 1.80 29.80 15.31
CA ILE A 42 3.14 30.39 15.12
C ILE A 42 3.05 31.63 14.22
N ALA A 43 2.29 31.56 13.12
CA ALA A 43 2.10 32.68 12.20
C ALA A 43 1.47 33.90 12.90
N LEU A 44 0.47 33.68 13.77
CA LEU A 44 -0.15 34.75 14.55
C LEU A 44 0.79 35.34 15.62
N LEU A 45 1.58 34.50 16.30
CA LEU A 45 2.57 34.96 17.26
C LEU A 45 3.65 35.80 16.57
N LEU A 46 4.13 35.34 15.41
CA LEU A 46 5.06 36.09 14.58
C LEU A 46 4.44 37.44 14.16
N ALA A 47 3.19 37.44 13.67
CA ALA A 47 2.48 38.66 13.31
C ALA A 47 2.38 39.65 14.48
N ALA A 48 2.14 39.17 15.71
CA ALA A 48 2.14 40.01 16.91
C ALA A 48 3.50 40.67 17.16
N ILE A 49 4.60 39.91 17.03
CA ILE A 49 5.97 40.43 17.16
C ILE A 49 6.25 41.49 16.08
N LEU A 50 5.90 41.20 14.82
CA LEU A 50 6.21 42.04 13.67
C LEU A 50 5.42 43.34 13.64
N LEU A 51 4.16 43.29 14.10
CA LEU A 51 3.33 44.48 14.28
C LEU A 51 3.73 45.28 15.52
N ASN A 52 4.70 44.78 16.30
CA ASN A 52 5.18 45.39 17.55
C ASN A 52 4.01 45.77 18.46
N VAL A 53 3.08 44.82 18.66
CA VAL A 53 1.91 45.05 19.49
C VAL A 53 2.31 45.17 20.96
N HIS A 54 1.48 45.85 21.76
CA HIS A 54 1.76 46.06 23.18
C HIS A 54 1.81 44.71 23.94
N THR A 55 3.01 44.18 24.20
CA THR A 55 3.25 42.80 24.63
C THR A 55 2.47 42.39 25.87
N ARG A 56 2.43 43.24 26.91
CA ARG A 56 1.72 42.93 28.16
C ARG A 56 0.20 42.79 27.95
N LEU A 57 -0.38 43.67 27.15
CA LEU A 57 -1.81 43.65 26.84
C LEU A 57 -2.14 42.45 25.95
N PHE A 58 -1.33 42.23 24.91
CA PHE A 58 -1.45 41.05 24.05
C PHE A 58 -1.42 39.76 24.87
N LEU A 59 -0.46 39.60 25.77
CA LEU A 59 -0.31 38.39 26.59
C LEU A 59 -1.47 38.20 27.58
N ALA A 60 -1.95 39.29 28.20
CA ALA A 60 -3.11 39.24 29.07
C ALA A 60 -4.38 38.82 28.32
N VAL A 61 -4.64 39.43 27.15
CA VAL A 61 -5.79 39.09 26.31
C VAL A 61 -5.67 37.67 25.77
N TRP A 62 -4.48 37.27 25.33
CA TRP A 62 -4.20 35.91 24.86
C TRP A 62 -4.52 34.86 25.92
N LEU A 63 -4.04 35.02 27.16
CA LEU A 63 -4.32 34.09 28.25
C LEU A 63 -5.82 34.05 28.60
N ALA A 64 -6.49 35.22 28.63
CA ALA A 64 -7.92 35.28 28.88
C ALA A 64 -8.73 34.57 27.79
N SER A 65 -8.38 34.78 26.52
CA SER A 65 -9.02 34.12 25.39
C SER A 65 -8.71 32.62 25.32
N LEU A 66 -7.51 32.20 25.69
CA LEU A 66 -7.14 30.79 25.80
C LEU A 66 -7.97 30.08 26.88
N LEU A 67 -8.14 30.70 28.05
CA LEU A 67 -8.99 30.17 29.11
C LEU A 67 -10.45 30.08 28.66
N LEU A 68 -10.95 31.11 27.96
CA LEU A 68 -12.31 31.11 27.43
C LEU A 68 -12.50 30.02 26.36
N ALA A 69 -11.55 29.85 25.46
CA ALA A 69 -11.59 28.80 24.44
C ALA A 69 -11.54 27.39 25.06
N TRP A 70 -10.76 27.22 26.13
CA TRP A 70 -10.71 25.98 26.90
C TRP A 70 -12.06 25.65 27.55
N LEU A 71 -12.73 26.65 28.16
CA LEU A 71 -14.07 26.49 28.74
C LEU A 71 -15.16 26.26 27.68
N ALA A 72 -15.02 26.88 26.51
CA ALA A 72 -15.99 26.83 25.41
C ALA A 72 -15.72 25.71 24.39
N ARG A 73 -14.83 24.75 24.70
CA ARG A 73 -14.34 23.74 23.75
C ARG A 73 -15.45 23.00 23.01
N ASP A 74 -16.45 22.48 23.72
CA ASP A 74 -17.58 21.76 23.11
C ASP A 74 -18.42 22.67 22.19
N GLY A 75 -18.54 23.96 22.54
CA GLY A 75 -19.22 24.95 21.72
C GLY A 75 -18.44 25.28 20.45
N LEU A 76 -17.12 25.45 20.55
CA LEU A 76 -16.23 25.66 19.41
C LEU A 76 -16.25 24.46 18.47
N ASP A 77 -16.25 23.22 18.98
CA ASP A 77 -16.39 22.02 18.16
C ASP A 77 -17.72 21.98 17.39
N ARG A 78 -18.84 22.35 18.02
CA ARG A 78 -20.15 22.42 17.34
C ARG A 78 -20.18 23.51 16.27
N LEU A 79 -19.64 24.69 16.59
CA LEU A 79 -19.54 25.78 15.63
C LEU A 79 -18.64 25.39 14.45
N GLY A 80 -17.52 24.72 14.73
CA GLY A 80 -16.62 24.20 13.71
C GLY A 80 -17.31 23.22 12.76
N ARG A 81 -18.16 22.32 13.28
CA ARG A 81 -18.99 21.45 12.43
C ARG A 81 -19.95 22.24 11.57
N LEU A 82 -20.65 23.22 12.14
CA LEU A 82 -21.53 24.09 11.37
C LEU A 82 -20.77 24.80 10.24
N VAL A 83 -19.56 25.30 10.52
CA VAL A 83 -18.73 26.01 9.54
C VAL A 83 -18.22 25.04 8.45
N LEU A 84 -17.61 23.91 8.82
CA LEU A 84 -17.01 22.99 7.87
C LEU A 84 -18.03 22.12 7.13
N ASP A 85 -19.13 21.72 7.77
CA ASP A 85 -20.12 20.84 7.14
C ASP A 85 -21.29 21.62 6.54
N GLY A 86 -21.57 22.84 7.03
CA GLY A 86 -22.75 23.63 6.66
C GLY A 86 -22.49 24.81 5.71
N THR A 87 -21.24 25.12 5.37
CA THR A 87 -20.91 26.29 4.52
C THR A 87 -20.08 25.90 3.30
N PRO A 88 -20.15 26.66 2.18
CA PRO A 88 -19.32 26.41 0.99
C PRO A 88 -17.81 26.53 1.27
N LEU A 89 -17.41 27.21 2.36
CA LEU A 89 -16.03 27.26 2.81
C LEU A 89 -15.51 25.85 3.13
N GLY A 90 -16.34 25.00 3.74
CA GLY A 90 -16.00 23.62 4.04
C GLY A 90 -15.72 22.80 2.78
N HIS A 91 -16.51 23.00 1.73
CA HIS A 91 -16.28 22.35 0.44
C HIS A 91 -14.98 22.85 -0.23
N ALA A 92 -14.71 24.16 -0.19
CA ALA A 92 -13.46 24.72 -0.70
C ALA A 92 -12.23 24.23 0.09
N ILE A 93 -12.33 24.14 1.42
CA ILE A 93 -11.29 23.55 2.28
C ILE A 93 -11.17 22.05 2.01
N GLY A 94 -12.27 21.36 1.70
CA GLY A 94 -12.30 19.97 1.26
C GLY A 94 -11.55 19.73 -0.05
N GLN A 95 -11.70 20.62 -1.03
CA GLN A 95 -10.96 20.59 -2.29
C GLN A 95 -9.46 20.85 -2.09
N LEU A 96 -9.12 21.75 -1.16
CA LEU A 96 -7.74 21.94 -0.67
C LEU A 96 -7.29 20.81 0.28
N GLY A 97 -8.22 19.95 0.66
CA GLY A 97 -8.22 19.19 1.92
C GLY A 97 -7.20 18.08 1.95
N ASP A 98 -6.80 17.52 0.82
CA ASP A 98 -5.73 16.51 0.80
C ASP A 98 -4.34 17.14 0.75
N GLY A 99 -4.28 18.47 0.63
CA GLY A 99 -3.05 19.24 0.67
C GLY A 99 -2.42 19.30 2.06
N VAL A 100 -1.08 19.34 2.07
CA VAL A 100 -0.27 19.46 3.28
C VAL A 100 -0.61 20.72 4.08
N PHE A 101 -0.98 21.81 3.40
CA PHE A 101 -1.36 23.07 4.05
C PHE A 101 -2.58 22.94 4.95
N ALA A 102 -3.61 22.22 4.51
CA ALA A 102 -4.82 22.01 5.31
C ALA A 102 -4.49 21.26 6.61
N ALA A 103 -3.62 20.25 6.53
CA ALA A 103 -3.19 19.46 7.67
C ALA A 103 -2.24 20.23 8.62
N LEU A 104 -1.28 21.00 8.08
CA LEU A 104 -0.34 21.80 8.88
C LEU A 104 -1.01 22.96 9.64
N LEU A 105 -2.00 23.59 9.00
CA LEU A 105 -2.80 24.65 9.62
C LEU A 105 -3.88 24.07 10.55
N GLY A 106 -4.20 22.79 10.43
CA GLY A 106 -5.23 22.14 11.25
C GLY A 106 -6.66 22.56 10.89
N TRP A 107 -6.90 22.97 9.65
CA TRP A 107 -8.24 23.38 9.18
C TRP A 107 -9.27 22.25 9.20
N ASP A 108 -8.80 21.01 9.29
CA ASP A 108 -9.60 19.80 9.46
C ASP A 108 -10.08 19.59 10.91
N GLN A 109 -9.58 20.34 11.88
CA GLN A 109 -10.01 20.22 13.27
C GLN A 109 -11.23 21.12 13.50
N TYR A 110 -12.37 20.53 13.89
CA TYR A 110 -13.58 21.30 14.19
C TYR A 110 -13.32 22.38 15.26
N ALA A 111 -12.60 22.07 16.33
CA ALA A 111 -12.18 23.03 17.35
C ALA A 111 -11.41 24.22 16.76
N PHE A 112 -10.54 23.98 15.79
CA PHE A 112 -9.77 25.05 15.14
C PHE A 112 -10.66 25.91 14.24
N ALA A 113 -11.44 25.30 13.34
CA ALA A 113 -12.32 26.05 12.45
C ALA A 113 -13.36 26.88 13.23
N GLY A 114 -13.96 26.29 14.28
CA GLY A 114 -14.85 26.99 15.19
C GLY A 114 -14.14 28.07 16.00
N GLY A 115 -12.91 27.80 16.46
CA GLY A 115 -12.04 28.78 17.13
C GLY A 115 -11.70 29.97 16.24
N VAL A 116 -11.37 29.75 14.96
CA VAL A 116 -11.12 30.82 13.98
C VAL A 116 -12.39 31.62 13.73
N ALA A 117 -13.54 30.97 13.54
CA ALA A 117 -14.80 31.66 13.28
C ALA A 117 -15.24 32.52 14.49
N ALA A 118 -15.34 31.91 15.68
CA ALA A 118 -15.70 32.62 16.91
C ALA A 118 -14.65 33.67 17.27
N GLY A 119 -13.37 33.30 17.18
CA GLY A 119 -12.24 34.17 17.47
C GLY A 119 -12.20 35.39 16.56
N SER A 120 -12.53 35.26 15.27
CA SER A 120 -12.57 36.40 14.34
C SER A 120 -13.67 37.40 14.70
N VAL A 121 -14.86 36.90 15.07
CA VAL A 121 -15.98 37.76 15.52
C VAL A 121 -15.61 38.47 16.83
N LEU A 122 -15.10 37.73 17.81
CA LEU A 122 -14.69 38.28 19.10
C LEU A 122 -13.50 39.25 18.97
N ALA A 123 -12.54 38.96 18.09
CA ALA A 123 -11.40 39.82 17.83
C ALA A 123 -11.81 41.14 17.18
N ALA A 124 -12.73 41.11 16.20
CA ALA A 124 -13.26 42.32 15.58
C ALA A 124 -14.02 43.19 16.58
N ALA A 125 -14.90 42.58 17.38
CA ALA A 125 -15.65 43.28 18.42
C ALA A 125 -14.73 43.86 19.51
N GLY A 126 -13.80 43.05 20.01
CA GLY A 126 -12.81 43.44 21.03
C GLY A 126 -11.89 44.56 20.54
N ALA A 127 -11.40 44.47 19.30
CA ALA A 127 -10.57 45.50 18.70
C ALA A 127 -11.33 46.82 18.51
N LEU A 128 -12.58 46.78 18.06
CA LEU A 128 -13.42 47.97 17.90
C LEU A 128 -13.69 48.63 19.27
N ALA A 129 -14.01 47.84 20.29
CA ALA A 129 -14.23 48.31 21.65
C ALA A 129 -12.95 48.93 22.23
N ALA A 130 -11.81 48.24 22.12
CA ALA A 130 -10.52 48.73 22.56
C ALA A 130 -10.11 50.03 21.83
N TYR A 131 -10.35 50.10 20.52
CA TYR A 131 -10.09 51.29 19.71
C TYR A 131 -10.95 52.47 20.19
N ARG A 132 -12.27 52.27 20.34
CA ARG A 132 -13.20 53.32 20.80
C ARG A 132 -12.87 53.80 22.20
N LEU A 133 -12.60 52.88 23.13
CA LEU A 133 -12.25 53.20 24.50
C LEU A 133 -10.93 53.97 24.57
N THR A 134 -9.89 53.48 23.88
CA THR A 134 -8.58 54.14 23.87
C THR A 134 -8.66 55.50 23.19
N ARG A 135 -9.44 55.65 22.12
CA ARG A 135 -9.68 56.93 21.46
C ARG A 135 -10.41 57.90 22.39
N TYR A 136 -11.46 57.45 23.09
CA TYR A 136 -12.20 58.26 24.05
C TYR A 136 -11.29 58.73 25.20
N LEU A 137 -10.51 57.82 25.79
CA LEU A 137 -9.56 58.15 26.85
C LEU A 137 -8.48 59.12 26.36
N TRP A 138 -7.97 58.90 25.14
CA TRP A 138 -7.00 59.80 24.53
C TRP A 138 -7.57 61.21 24.30
N LEU A 139 -8.80 61.31 23.77
CA LEU A 139 -9.48 62.60 23.59
C LEU A 139 -9.76 63.30 24.93
N SER A 140 -10.09 62.55 25.98
CA SER A 140 -10.32 63.11 27.33
C SER A 140 -9.05 63.63 28.01
N GLN A 141 -7.86 63.18 27.56
CA GLN A 141 -6.57 63.60 28.09
C GLN A 141 -5.96 64.78 27.34
N LEU A 142 -6.54 65.19 26.20
CA LEU A 142 -6.11 66.42 25.53
C LEU A 142 -6.25 67.57 26.53
N PRO A 143 -5.18 68.34 26.80
CA PRO A 143 -5.25 69.49 27.68
C PRO A 143 -6.42 70.36 27.22
N HIS A 144 -7.36 70.64 28.13
CA HIS A 144 -8.27 71.76 27.95
C HIS A 144 -7.39 72.99 27.95
N ASP A 145 -7.06 73.44 26.76
CA ASP A 145 -6.33 74.67 26.51
C ASP A 145 -7.32 75.80 26.82
N PRO A 146 -7.17 76.48 27.98
CA PRO A 146 -8.14 77.49 28.41
C PRO A 146 -8.15 78.72 27.49
N ASP A 147 -7.10 78.88 26.67
CA ASP A 147 -6.89 80.03 25.80
C ASP A 147 -7.49 79.84 24.39
N LEU A 148 -8.04 78.66 24.08
CA LEU A 148 -8.74 78.42 22.82
C LEU A 148 -10.16 79.02 22.91
N PRO A 149 -10.53 80.00 22.05
CA PRO A 149 -11.86 80.60 22.09
C PRO A 149 -12.94 79.53 21.91
N PRO A 150 -14.08 79.63 22.60
CA PRO A 150 -15.16 78.66 22.50
C PRO A 150 -15.54 78.52 21.01
N SER A 151 -15.39 77.31 20.48
CA SER A 151 -15.66 77.04 19.07
C SER A 151 -17.11 77.44 18.75
N PRO A 152 -17.37 78.26 17.71
CA PRO A 152 -18.69 78.82 17.41
C PRO A 152 -19.68 77.83 16.78
N ILE A 153 -19.57 76.53 17.07
CA ILE A 153 -20.52 75.52 16.62
C ILE A 153 -21.61 75.37 17.68
N ALA A 154 -22.30 76.49 17.95
CA ALA A 154 -23.69 76.44 18.36
C ALA A 154 -24.48 76.28 17.06
N VAL A 155 -24.66 75.03 16.61
CA VAL A 155 -25.71 74.77 15.63
C VAL A 155 -27.01 74.91 16.41
N ASP A 156 -27.64 76.08 16.31
CA ASP A 156 -29.05 76.26 16.64
C ASP A 156 -29.84 75.32 15.71
N LEU A 157 -29.99 74.07 16.14
CA LEU A 157 -31.01 73.20 15.59
C LEU A 157 -32.34 73.85 15.95
N PRO A 158 -33.19 74.23 14.98
CA PRO A 158 -34.50 74.77 15.28
C PRO A 158 -35.27 73.69 16.03
N VAL A 159 -35.45 73.91 17.33
CA VAL A 159 -36.42 73.17 18.13
C VAL A 159 -37.78 73.69 17.67
N THR A 160 -38.37 73.05 16.66
CA THR A 160 -39.78 73.22 16.35
C THR A 160 -40.57 72.71 17.55
N PRO A 161 -41.34 73.56 18.26
CA PRO A 161 -42.17 73.10 19.37
C PRO A 161 -43.31 72.24 18.80
N LEU A 162 -43.32 70.96 19.17
CA LEU A 162 -44.37 70.01 18.84
C LEU A 162 -45.61 70.29 19.73
N HIS A 163 -46.37 71.34 19.41
CA HIS A 163 -47.74 71.50 19.91
C HIS A 163 -48.73 71.13 18.81
N ALA A 164 -49.13 69.86 18.77
CA ALA A 164 -50.31 69.41 18.04
C ALA A 164 -51.06 68.41 18.93
N GLY A 165 -52.36 68.66 19.14
CA GLY A 165 -53.24 67.88 19.99
C GLY A 165 -53.59 66.49 19.43
N PRO A 166 -54.31 65.68 20.22
CA PRO A 166 -54.63 64.28 19.88
C PRO A 166 -55.84 64.20 18.94
N ALA A 167 -55.70 64.60 17.68
CA ALA A 167 -56.74 64.38 16.66
C ALA A 167 -56.22 64.52 15.22
N ALA A 168 -55.24 63.72 14.81
CA ALA A 168 -54.91 63.53 13.39
C ALA A 168 -54.04 62.29 13.20
N LEU A 169 -54.66 61.11 13.23
CA LEU A 169 -53.99 59.83 13.10
C LEU A 169 -54.48 59.13 11.82
N THR A 170 -54.42 59.78 10.66
CA THR A 170 -54.60 59.14 9.35
C THR A 170 -54.11 60.06 8.22
N ALA A 171 -52.80 60.14 7.99
CA ALA A 171 -52.21 60.45 6.68
C ALA A 171 -50.69 60.24 6.75
N ALA A 172 -50.21 59.17 6.13
CA ALA A 172 -48.78 58.95 5.89
C ALA A 172 -48.31 59.78 4.68
N PRO A 173 -47.27 60.63 4.80
CA PRO A 173 -46.62 61.18 3.62
C PRO A 173 -45.55 60.22 3.11
N ALA A 174 -45.77 59.71 1.90
CA ALA A 174 -44.85 58.90 1.13
C ALA A 174 -43.71 59.73 0.48
N ASN A 175 -42.99 60.53 1.26
CA ASN A 175 -41.84 61.28 0.75
C ASN A 175 -40.60 61.07 1.61
N GLY A 176 -39.65 60.31 1.05
CA GLY A 176 -38.32 60.09 1.60
C GLY A 176 -37.49 61.37 1.58
N GLY A 177 -37.40 62.04 2.73
CA GLY A 177 -36.35 63.03 2.99
C GLY A 177 -35.02 62.32 3.30
N PRO A 178 -33.88 62.78 2.77
CA PRO A 178 -32.58 62.18 3.07
C PRO A 178 -32.27 62.40 4.55
N LEU A 179 -32.09 61.31 5.29
CA LEU A 179 -31.41 61.33 6.58
C LEU A 179 -29.98 61.84 6.35
N VAL A 180 -29.79 63.15 6.48
CA VAL A 180 -28.47 63.79 6.47
C VAL A 180 -27.75 63.34 7.74
N ARG A 181 -27.11 62.17 7.67
CA ARG A 181 -26.04 61.79 8.60
C ARG A 181 -24.92 62.79 8.38
N ILE A 182 -24.84 63.81 9.23
CA ILE A 182 -23.69 64.69 9.33
C ILE A 182 -22.51 63.82 9.79
N TRP A 183 -21.77 63.27 8.83
CA TRP A 183 -20.44 62.73 9.07
C TRP A 183 -19.56 63.92 9.42
N LEU A 184 -19.40 64.17 10.72
CA LEU A 184 -18.32 65.02 11.22
C LEU A 184 -17.01 64.40 10.75
N GLY A 185 -16.48 64.92 9.64
CA GLY A 185 -15.16 64.56 9.15
C GLY A 185 -14.12 64.77 10.25
N PRO A 186 -12.99 64.05 10.21
CA PRO A 186 -11.94 64.18 11.21
C PRO A 186 -11.56 65.67 11.35
N SER A 187 -11.75 66.20 12.57
CA SER A 187 -11.56 67.63 12.87
C SER A 187 -10.18 68.10 12.41
N GLN A 188 -10.03 69.36 11.99
CA GLN A 188 -8.71 69.90 11.57
C GLN A 188 -7.61 69.66 12.62
N ARG A 189 -7.97 69.65 13.90
CA ARG A 189 -7.08 69.35 15.03
C ARG A 189 -6.53 67.91 15.00
N GLU A 190 -7.33 66.97 14.50
CA GLU A 190 -6.91 65.58 14.31
C GLU A 190 -5.93 65.45 13.12
N ARG A 191 -6.06 66.30 12.09
CA ARG A 191 -5.14 66.36 10.94
C ARG A 191 -3.78 66.97 11.31
N SER A 192 -3.74 67.99 12.18
CA SER A 192 -2.49 68.61 12.63
C SER A 192 -1.70 67.71 13.57
N LEU A 193 -2.37 67.01 14.50
CA LEU A 193 -1.71 66.03 15.40
C LEU A 193 -1.17 64.80 14.65
N ARG A 194 -1.86 64.35 13.58
CA ARG A 194 -1.33 63.29 12.71
C ARG A 194 -0.05 63.70 11.95
N ARG A 195 0.18 65.00 11.72
CA ARG A 195 1.41 65.48 11.06
C ARG A 195 2.61 65.56 12.02
N THR A 196 2.39 65.75 13.32
CA THR A 196 3.47 65.87 14.31
C THR A 196 3.91 64.51 14.87
N MET A 197 3.03 63.51 14.88
CA MET A 197 3.42 62.12 15.19
C MET A 197 4.19 61.50 14.01
N LYS A 198 5.51 61.68 13.96
CA LYS A 198 6.39 60.92 13.06
C LYS A 198 6.14 59.42 13.35
N PRO A 199 5.59 58.63 12.41
CA PRO A 199 5.45 57.20 12.62
C PRO A 199 6.85 56.66 12.88
N GLY A 200 7.08 56.05 14.04
CA GLY A 200 8.38 55.46 14.37
C GLY A 200 8.84 54.57 13.22
N ARG A 201 10.10 54.71 12.78
CA ARG A 201 10.62 54.07 11.55
C ARG A 201 10.32 52.57 11.49
N LEU A 202 10.29 51.88 12.63
CA LEU A 202 9.91 50.46 12.73
C LEU A 202 8.52 50.13 12.14
N ARG A 203 7.54 51.04 12.21
CA ARG A 203 6.17 50.80 11.74
C ARG A 203 6.02 50.73 10.23
N ARG A 204 6.85 51.45 9.47
CA ARG A 204 6.84 51.35 8.00
C ARG A 204 7.44 50.03 7.53
N HIS A 205 8.30 49.41 8.34
CA HIS A 205 8.98 48.17 7.99
C HIS A 205 8.35 46.92 8.61
N GLY A 206 7.44 47.05 9.59
CA GLY A 206 6.80 45.90 10.23
C GLY A 206 6.03 45.00 9.27
N ALA A 207 5.20 45.59 8.38
CA ALA A 207 4.47 44.81 7.38
C ALA A 207 5.38 44.10 6.35
N PRO A 208 6.37 44.75 5.71
CA PRO A 208 7.27 44.03 4.80
C PRO A 208 8.18 43.04 5.53
N MET A 209 8.63 43.32 6.76
CA MET A 209 9.33 42.32 7.58
C MET A 209 8.41 41.14 7.91
N ALA A 210 7.11 41.38 8.09
CA ALA A 210 6.17 40.30 8.38
C ALA A 210 5.99 39.35 7.23
N VAL A 211 5.82 39.92 6.04
CA VAL A 211 5.77 39.16 4.80
C VAL A 211 7.09 38.42 4.61
N ALA A 212 8.24 39.09 4.75
CA ALA A 212 9.56 38.47 4.61
C ALA A 212 9.80 37.34 5.62
N ALA A 213 9.47 37.55 6.89
CA ALA A 213 9.61 36.54 7.93
C ALA A 213 8.70 35.34 7.68
N SER A 214 7.45 35.56 7.22
CA SER A 214 6.55 34.47 6.82
C SER A 214 7.09 33.71 5.60
N LEU A 215 7.68 34.42 4.64
CA LEU A 215 8.30 33.87 3.44
C LEU A 215 9.53 33.01 3.76
N VAL A 216 10.23 33.26 4.88
CA VAL A 216 11.36 32.45 5.36
C VAL A 216 10.89 31.32 6.29
N LEU A 217 9.95 31.60 7.19
CA LEU A 217 9.51 30.67 8.22
C LEU A 217 8.72 29.49 7.64
N VAL A 218 7.87 29.73 6.64
CA VAL A 218 7.09 28.66 6.00
C VAL A 218 8.02 27.61 5.34
N PRO A 219 9.01 27.98 4.50
CA PRO A 219 10.01 27.04 3.99
C PRO A 219 10.86 26.39 5.08
N ALA A 220 11.25 27.13 6.13
CA ALA A 220 12.03 26.57 7.22
C ALA A 220 11.27 25.49 8.00
N CYS A 221 9.99 25.75 8.33
CA CYS A 221 9.10 24.75 8.94
C CYS A 221 8.88 23.56 8.01
N TRP A 222 8.77 23.79 6.69
CA TRP A 222 8.65 22.73 5.70
C TRP A 222 9.88 21.82 5.68
N TRP A 223 11.08 22.41 5.73
CA TRP A 223 12.35 21.69 5.77
C TRP A 223 12.51 20.88 7.07
N LEU A 224 12.15 21.45 8.22
CA LEU A 224 12.17 20.77 9.52
C LEU A 224 11.11 19.68 9.65
N ALA A 225 9.93 19.84 9.06
CA ALA A 225 8.86 18.84 9.09
C ALA A 225 9.33 17.51 8.49
N GLY A 226 10.16 17.57 7.44
CA GLY A 226 10.78 16.41 6.84
C GLY A 226 11.57 15.58 7.86
N SER A 227 12.52 16.18 8.58
CA SER A 227 13.41 15.48 9.52
C SER A 227 12.67 14.90 10.73
N VAL A 228 11.73 15.64 11.30
CA VAL A 228 10.89 15.20 12.42
C VAL A 228 10.00 14.02 11.99
N ALA A 229 9.40 14.09 10.79
CA ALA A 229 8.59 13.00 10.26
C ALA A 229 9.42 11.71 10.08
N ARG A 230 10.70 11.80 9.69
CA ARG A 230 11.57 10.62 9.56
C ARG A 230 11.76 9.90 10.89
N GLN A 231 12.09 10.65 11.94
CA GLN A 231 12.34 10.10 13.27
C GLN A 231 11.06 9.47 13.85
N GLU A 232 9.93 10.17 13.74
CA GLU A 232 8.66 9.68 14.28
C GLU A 232 8.13 8.48 13.50
N LEU A 233 8.33 8.43 12.18
CA LEU A 233 7.97 7.28 11.37
C LEU A 233 8.79 6.04 11.75
N LEU A 234 10.12 6.15 11.90
CA LEU A 234 10.95 5.02 12.34
C LEU A 234 10.62 4.58 13.77
N ARG A 235 10.33 5.54 14.65
CA ARG A 235 9.88 5.28 16.03
C ARG A 235 8.56 4.52 16.05
N THR A 236 7.60 4.95 15.24
CA THR A 236 6.28 4.32 15.12
C THR A 236 6.39 2.93 14.52
N LEU A 237 7.18 2.77 13.45
CA LEU A 237 7.46 1.45 12.86
C LEU A 237 8.12 0.52 13.87
N SER A 238 9.04 1.02 14.69
CA SER A 238 9.68 0.23 15.75
C SER A 238 8.68 -0.20 16.83
N ALA A 239 7.82 0.72 17.27
CA ALA A 239 6.77 0.44 18.24
C ALA A 239 5.77 -0.60 17.72
N CYS A 240 5.30 -0.45 16.48
CA CYS A 240 4.36 -1.38 15.85
C CYS A 240 4.96 -2.77 15.63
N ASN A 241 6.25 -2.85 15.29
CA ASN A 241 6.94 -4.12 15.08
C ASN A 241 7.36 -4.83 16.36
N GLY A 242 7.31 -4.14 17.51
CA GLY A 242 7.87 -4.63 18.78
C GLY A 242 9.38 -4.86 18.72
N ALA A 243 10.06 -4.29 17.73
CA ALA A 243 11.47 -4.51 17.43
C ALA A 243 12.04 -3.25 16.78
N GLU A 244 13.34 -2.99 16.99
CA GLU A 244 14.01 -1.83 16.42
C GLU A 244 13.97 -1.88 14.88
N VAL A 245 13.44 -0.81 14.28
CA VAL A 245 13.45 -0.57 12.83
C VAL A 245 14.45 0.53 12.54
N SER A 246 15.49 0.20 11.78
CA SER A 246 16.48 1.16 11.31
C SER A 246 16.43 1.30 9.79
N ALA A 247 16.84 2.45 9.28
CA ALA A 247 16.97 2.71 7.85
C ALA A 247 18.32 3.36 7.57
N GLY A 248 18.99 2.96 6.50
CA GLY A 248 20.24 3.59 6.06
C GLY A 248 20.04 5.00 5.50
N GLY A 249 18.85 5.27 4.96
CA GLY A 249 18.42 6.60 4.56
C GLY A 249 16.90 6.62 4.37
N LEU A 250 16.28 7.75 4.67
CA LEU A 250 14.86 7.96 4.43
C LEU A 250 14.70 9.34 3.80
N ASP A 251 14.22 9.39 2.57
CA ASP A 251 13.86 10.62 1.87
C ASP A 251 12.35 10.68 1.76
N LEU A 252 11.77 11.78 2.21
CA LEU A 252 10.33 12.03 2.19
C LEU A 252 10.11 13.43 1.63
N SER A 253 9.50 13.51 0.46
CA SER A 253 9.07 14.75 -0.15
C SER A 253 7.64 15.05 0.30
N MET A 254 7.49 16.05 1.17
CA MET A 254 6.15 16.49 1.59
C MET A 254 5.37 17.14 0.44
N ALA A 255 6.05 17.57 -0.64
CA ALA A 255 5.40 18.27 -1.75
C ALA A 255 4.79 17.30 -2.75
N SER A 256 5.57 16.32 -3.19
CA SER A 256 5.13 15.30 -4.16
C SER A 256 4.50 14.08 -3.50
N GLY A 257 4.76 13.88 -2.20
CA GLY A 257 4.38 12.67 -1.48
C GLY A 257 5.32 11.50 -1.72
N ASP A 258 6.32 11.65 -2.59
CA ASP A 258 7.27 10.58 -2.86
C ASP A 258 8.14 10.31 -1.63
N PHE A 259 8.34 9.03 -1.34
CA PHE A 259 9.24 8.60 -0.30
C PHE A 259 10.13 7.46 -0.77
N THR A 260 11.34 7.45 -0.27
CA THR A 260 12.34 6.41 -0.53
C THR A 260 13.03 6.06 0.77
N ILE A 261 12.97 4.80 1.18
CA ILE A 261 13.70 4.26 2.33
C ILE A 261 14.76 3.29 1.80
N ARG A 262 16.03 3.58 2.08
CA ARG A 262 17.17 2.75 1.71
C ARG A 262 17.59 1.89 2.89
N ASN A 263 17.86 0.62 2.63
CA ASN A 263 18.34 -0.35 3.61
C ASN A 263 17.46 -0.37 4.87
N LEU A 264 16.15 -0.54 4.71
CA LEU A 264 15.22 -0.71 5.82
C LEU A 264 15.50 -2.06 6.49
N ARG A 265 15.87 -2.04 7.77
CA ARG A 265 16.21 -3.23 8.56
C ARG A 265 15.27 -3.32 9.75
N VAL A 266 14.74 -4.51 9.98
CA VAL A 266 13.88 -4.81 11.11
C VAL A 266 14.59 -5.86 11.96
N ALA A 267 14.88 -5.52 13.21
CA ALA A 267 15.50 -6.45 14.16
C ALA A 267 14.59 -7.66 14.42
N ASP A 268 15.21 -8.82 14.69
CA ASP A 268 14.49 -9.94 15.30
C ASP A 268 14.30 -9.67 16.81
N PRO A 269 13.06 -9.60 17.32
CA PRO A 269 12.81 -9.35 18.75
C PRO A 269 13.36 -10.47 19.65
N GLN A 270 13.53 -11.69 19.13
CA GLN A 270 14.10 -12.81 19.88
C GLN A 270 15.62 -12.90 19.74
N ARG A 271 16.20 -12.30 18.70
CA ARG A 271 17.64 -12.40 18.37
C ARG A 271 18.20 -11.05 17.96
N ALA A 272 18.54 -10.21 18.95
CA ALA A 272 19.06 -8.86 18.75
C ALA A 272 20.28 -8.75 17.78
N GLY A 273 21.05 -9.83 17.61
CA GLY A 273 22.18 -9.88 16.66
C GLY A 273 21.80 -10.17 15.20
N ARG A 274 20.52 -10.35 14.87
CA ARG A 274 20.04 -10.68 13.52
C ARG A 274 18.89 -9.77 13.11
N ASP A 275 18.90 -9.35 11.85
CA ASP A 275 17.79 -8.65 11.21
C ASP A 275 16.83 -9.69 10.62
N ARG A 276 15.58 -9.72 11.11
CA ARG A 276 14.54 -10.63 10.60
C ARG A 276 14.20 -10.33 9.15
N LEU A 277 14.23 -9.05 8.79
CA LEU A 277 13.88 -8.52 7.48
C LEU A 277 14.81 -7.36 7.15
N CYS A 278 15.38 -7.40 5.95
CA CYS A 278 16.13 -6.31 5.35
C CYS A 278 15.55 -6.06 3.96
N VAL A 279 15.17 -4.83 3.68
CA VAL A 279 14.68 -4.38 2.37
C VAL A 279 15.67 -3.34 1.86
N GLY A 280 16.36 -3.64 0.76
CA GLY A 280 17.36 -2.73 0.21
C GLY A 280 16.78 -1.40 -0.24
N LEU A 281 15.58 -1.43 -0.83
CA LEU A 281 14.89 -0.23 -1.30
C LEU A 281 13.38 -0.36 -1.11
N VAL A 282 12.81 0.61 -0.40
CA VAL A 282 11.36 0.84 -0.31
C VAL A 282 11.08 2.17 -1.00
N GLN A 283 10.22 2.18 -1.99
CA GLN A 283 9.83 3.40 -2.69
C GLN A 283 8.32 3.49 -2.73
N GLY A 284 7.79 4.70 -2.76
CA GLY A 284 6.38 4.87 -2.99
C GLY A 284 5.93 6.30 -2.98
N LYS A 285 4.62 6.47 -3.08
CA LYS A 285 3.96 7.76 -3.05
C LYS A 285 2.87 7.78 -2.00
N LEU A 286 3.07 8.62 -0.99
CA LEU A 286 2.19 8.84 0.13
C LEU A 286 1.32 10.05 -0.15
N SER A 287 0.17 10.10 0.52
CA SER A 287 -0.60 11.34 0.63
C SER A 287 -0.15 12.10 1.89
N PRO A 288 0.74 13.10 1.79
CA PRO A 288 1.35 13.76 2.95
C PRO A 288 0.32 14.49 3.83
N GLY A 289 -0.73 15.05 3.23
CA GLY A 289 -1.86 15.63 3.98
C GLY A 289 -2.57 14.60 4.86
N LEU A 290 -2.81 13.39 4.34
CA LEU A 290 -3.41 12.29 5.09
C LEU A 290 -2.46 11.74 6.17
N LEU A 291 -1.17 11.65 5.87
CA LEU A 291 -0.16 11.21 6.84
C LEU A 291 -0.12 12.12 8.07
N LEU A 292 -0.15 13.44 7.86
CA LEU A 292 -0.23 14.42 8.95
C LEU A 292 -1.54 14.32 9.75
N ARG A 293 -2.60 13.80 9.11
CA ARG A 293 -3.87 13.49 9.77
C ARG A 293 -3.85 12.18 10.55
N GLY A 294 -2.80 11.37 10.44
CA GLY A 294 -2.70 10.06 11.06
C GLY A 294 -3.29 8.93 10.19
N HIS A 295 -3.55 9.20 8.91
CA HIS A 295 -3.97 8.20 7.93
C HIS A 295 -2.80 7.88 7.00
N LEU A 296 -2.46 6.61 6.86
CA LEU A 296 -1.45 6.13 5.93
C LEU A 296 -2.13 5.73 4.61
N ASP A 297 -2.16 6.63 3.64
CA ASP A 297 -2.62 6.33 2.27
C ASP A 297 -1.43 6.31 1.30
N VAL A 298 -1.17 5.13 0.76
CA VAL A 298 -0.06 4.84 -0.14
C VAL A 298 -0.61 4.47 -1.52
N GLU A 299 -0.30 5.27 -2.53
CA GLU A 299 -0.76 5.04 -3.90
C GLU A 299 -0.03 3.86 -4.53
N ARG A 300 1.30 3.88 -4.47
CA ARG A 300 2.18 2.83 -4.98
C ARG A 300 3.28 2.59 -3.97
N LEU A 301 3.53 1.34 -3.62
CA LEU A 301 4.60 0.90 -2.73
C LEU A 301 5.42 -0.15 -3.48
N ALA A 302 6.66 0.17 -3.85
CA ALA A 302 7.61 -0.76 -4.44
C ALA A 302 8.64 -1.19 -3.39
N LEU A 303 8.84 -2.49 -3.27
CA LEU A 303 9.80 -3.12 -2.38
C LEU A 303 10.75 -3.96 -3.24
N SER A 304 12.06 -3.77 -3.07
CA SER A 304 13.06 -4.56 -3.79
C SER A 304 14.22 -4.96 -2.89
N GLN A 305 14.97 -5.97 -3.33
CA GLN A 305 16.13 -6.51 -2.63
C GLN A 305 15.79 -7.01 -1.21
N ILE A 306 14.71 -7.79 -1.09
CA ILE A 306 14.31 -8.36 0.19
C ILE A 306 15.24 -9.50 0.58
N ARG A 307 15.74 -9.43 1.81
CA ARG A 307 16.56 -10.46 2.45
C ARG A 307 16.02 -10.72 3.85
N THR A 308 16.09 -11.96 4.29
CA THR A 308 15.61 -12.39 5.62
C THR A 308 16.74 -13.03 6.39
N ASP A 309 16.69 -12.97 7.72
CA ASP A 309 17.66 -13.61 8.64
C ASP A 309 19.13 -13.22 8.37
N LEU A 310 19.40 -11.93 8.15
CA LEU A 310 20.76 -11.43 8.00
C LEU A 310 21.42 -11.21 9.36
N ARG A 311 22.70 -11.55 9.47
CA ARG A 311 23.50 -11.18 10.65
C ARG A 311 23.68 -9.67 10.67
N ARG A 312 23.33 -9.03 11.79
CA ARG A 312 23.42 -7.57 11.94
C ARG A 312 24.90 -7.17 12.06
N ALA A 313 25.33 -6.19 11.29
CA ALA A 313 26.72 -5.73 11.27
C ALA A 313 27.12 -4.88 12.50
N GLY A 314 26.17 -4.47 13.33
CA GLY A 314 26.39 -3.75 14.59
C GLY A 314 25.50 -4.29 15.70
N GLY A 315 26.02 -4.41 16.92
CA GLY A 315 25.24 -4.89 18.07
C GLY A 315 24.04 -3.98 18.33
N ALA A 316 22.83 -4.55 18.36
CA ALA A 316 21.61 -3.81 18.63
C ALA A 316 21.49 -3.45 20.11
N ALA A 317 20.93 -2.27 20.40
CA ALA A 317 20.44 -1.97 21.74
C ALA A 317 19.17 -2.82 21.99
N SER A 318 19.21 -3.67 23.02
CA SER A 318 18.05 -4.46 23.43
C SER A 318 16.93 -3.54 23.92
N SER A 319 15.87 -3.40 23.12
CA SER A 319 14.59 -2.84 23.57
C SER A 319 13.80 -3.95 24.26
N GLN A 320 13.24 -3.66 25.45
CA GLN A 320 12.43 -4.63 26.21
C GLN A 320 11.34 -5.24 25.31
N ALA A 321 11.38 -6.55 25.15
CA ALA A 321 10.56 -7.29 24.20
C ALA A 321 9.08 -7.24 24.57
N TRP A 322 8.22 -6.93 23.60
CA TRP A 322 6.77 -6.97 23.75
C TRP A 322 6.29 -8.42 23.55
N SER A 323 5.77 -9.06 24.59
CA SER A 323 5.41 -10.49 24.62
C SER A 323 4.03 -10.83 24.03
N GLY A 324 3.53 -10.03 23.08
CA GLY A 324 2.10 -9.99 22.72
C GLY A 324 1.56 -11.02 21.73
N PHE A 325 2.39 -11.84 21.08
CA PHE A 325 1.93 -12.87 20.13
C PHE A 325 2.56 -14.22 20.47
N SER A 326 1.95 -14.93 21.41
CA SER A 326 2.21 -16.36 21.65
C SER A 326 1.34 -17.17 20.69
N GLU A 327 1.96 -17.96 19.82
CA GLU A 327 1.27 -18.96 19.00
C GLU A 327 0.67 -20.03 19.92
N THR A 328 -0.63 -19.93 20.21
CA THR A 328 -1.40 -21.02 20.81
C THR A 328 -2.10 -21.78 19.69
N GLY A 329 -1.52 -22.90 19.27
CA GLY A 329 -2.14 -23.86 18.35
C GLY A 329 -2.18 -25.24 19.00
N GLU A 330 -3.35 -25.63 19.51
CA GLU A 330 -3.66 -27.03 19.84
C GLU A 330 -4.00 -27.79 18.56
N GLU A 331 -3.31 -28.91 18.35
CA GLU A 331 -3.44 -29.79 17.19
C GLU A 331 -4.57 -30.81 17.46
N SER A 332 -5.70 -30.71 16.77
CA SER A 332 -6.78 -31.70 16.86
C SER A 332 -6.77 -32.63 15.64
N VAL A 333 -6.34 -33.87 15.83
CA VAL A 333 -6.34 -34.90 14.79
C VAL A 333 -7.75 -35.46 14.61
N ARG A 334 -8.31 -35.34 13.40
CA ARG A 334 -9.55 -36.03 12.99
C ARG A 334 -9.25 -36.99 11.84
N SER A 335 -9.77 -38.21 11.92
CA SER A 335 -9.63 -39.26 10.92
C SER A 335 -10.82 -39.28 9.95
N SER A 336 -10.56 -39.10 8.67
CA SER A 336 -11.53 -39.28 7.57
C SER A 336 -11.04 -40.33 6.59
N SER A 337 -11.97 -41.08 6.01
CA SER A 337 -11.74 -42.32 5.26
C SER A 337 -11.75 -42.14 3.74
N SER A 338 -10.99 -41.17 3.22
CA SER A 338 -10.58 -41.11 1.80
C SER A 338 -9.18 -41.68 1.65
N CYS A 339 -8.80 -42.14 0.45
CA CYS A 339 -7.41 -42.50 0.13
C CYS A 339 -6.55 -41.24 0.16
N ASP A 340 -6.23 -40.76 1.36
CA ASP A 340 -5.38 -39.60 1.58
C ASP A 340 -3.94 -40.03 1.31
N ILE A 341 -3.42 -39.63 0.16
CA ILE A 341 -2.01 -39.84 -0.16
C ILE A 341 -1.22 -38.95 0.79
N ALA A 342 -0.41 -39.55 1.66
CA ALA A 342 0.53 -38.80 2.48
C ALA A 342 1.54 -38.09 1.56
N LEU A 343 1.40 -36.77 1.45
CA LEU A 343 2.20 -35.94 0.55
C LEU A 343 3.65 -35.81 1.00
N ASP A 344 3.90 -35.96 2.31
CA ASP A 344 5.22 -35.89 2.93
C ASP A 344 6.25 -36.82 2.29
N SER A 345 5.83 -37.98 1.79
CA SER A 345 6.71 -38.96 1.12
C SER A 345 6.73 -38.84 -0.40
N SER A 346 5.72 -38.21 -0.99
CA SER A 346 5.42 -38.37 -2.43
C SER A 346 5.77 -37.12 -3.25
N VAL A 347 5.77 -35.94 -2.64
CA VAL A 347 6.05 -34.67 -3.33
C VAL A 347 7.40 -34.13 -2.88
N LEU A 348 8.33 -34.01 -3.82
CA LEU A 348 9.59 -33.34 -3.55
C LEU A 348 9.33 -31.89 -3.17
N CYS A 349 10.05 -31.42 -2.16
CA CYS A 349 9.87 -30.08 -1.59
C CYS A 349 8.53 -29.85 -0.88
N TRP A 350 7.76 -30.88 -0.52
CA TRP A 350 6.51 -30.72 0.22
C TRP A 350 6.68 -29.88 1.51
N LYS A 351 7.75 -30.09 2.26
CA LYS A 351 8.10 -29.24 3.43
C LYS A 351 8.25 -27.76 3.07
N SER A 352 8.73 -27.45 1.88
CA SER A 352 8.81 -26.07 1.39
C SER A 352 7.43 -25.52 1.07
N VAL A 353 6.57 -26.30 0.42
CA VAL A 353 5.17 -25.96 0.15
C VAL A 353 4.42 -25.70 1.45
N CYS A 354 4.51 -26.58 2.45
CA CYS A 354 3.89 -26.35 3.77
C CYS A 354 4.38 -25.06 4.43
N ARG A 355 5.68 -24.72 4.32
CA ARG A 355 6.20 -23.43 4.83
C ARG A 355 5.61 -22.23 4.09
N GLN A 356 5.43 -22.33 2.78
CA GLN A 356 4.82 -21.28 1.96
C GLN A 356 3.32 -21.14 2.26
N LEU A 357 2.60 -22.25 2.42
CA LEU A 357 1.20 -22.28 2.84
C LEU A 357 1.02 -21.66 4.24
N ARG A 358 1.89 -21.95 5.20
CA ARG A 358 1.90 -21.26 6.51
C ARG A 358 2.22 -19.77 6.40
N ALA A 359 3.07 -19.37 5.46
CA ALA A 359 3.31 -17.94 5.20
C ALA A 359 2.05 -17.26 4.63
N LEU A 360 1.35 -17.93 3.72
CA LEU A 360 0.06 -17.47 3.18
C LEU A 360 -1.00 -17.35 4.28
N GLN A 361 -1.09 -18.35 5.16
CA GLN A 361 -1.99 -18.32 6.33
C GLN A 361 -1.69 -17.11 7.24
N ARG A 362 -0.42 -16.86 7.54
CA ARG A 362 -0.02 -15.69 8.35
C ARG A 362 -0.37 -14.37 7.67
N LEU A 363 -0.24 -14.30 6.34
CA LEU A 363 -0.66 -13.13 5.57
C LEU A 363 -2.17 -12.92 5.67
N VAL A 364 -2.98 -13.97 5.52
CA VAL A 364 -4.44 -13.92 5.69
C VAL A 364 -4.81 -13.41 7.08
N VAL A 365 -4.20 -13.97 8.13
CA VAL A 365 -4.43 -13.53 9.51
C VAL A 365 -4.03 -12.06 9.70
N ALA A 366 -2.92 -11.61 9.10
CA ALA A 366 -2.49 -10.23 9.17
C ALA A 366 -3.48 -9.28 8.47
N VAL A 367 -3.96 -9.64 7.28
CA VAL A 367 -4.95 -8.85 6.52
C VAL A 367 -6.28 -8.76 7.28
N GLU A 368 -6.78 -9.87 7.84
CA GLU A 368 -7.95 -9.85 8.72
C GLU A 368 -7.71 -9.02 10.00
N GLY A 369 -6.48 -9.03 10.52
CA GLY A 369 -6.07 -8.24 11.68
C GLY A 369 -6.11 -6.73 11.44
N LEU A 370 -5.83 -6.28 10.21
CA LEU A 370 -5.92 -4.86 9.83
C LEU A 370 -7.33 -4.30 10.03
N ALA A 371 -8.36 -5.10 9.71
CA ALA A 371 -9.76 -4.71 9.94
C ALA A 371 -10.07 -4.51 11.44
N ARG A 372 -9.45 -5.31 12.31
CA ARG A 372 -9.60 -5.18 13.78
C ARG A 372 -8.87 -3.96 14.32
N ALA A 373 -7.71 -3.62 13.77
CA ALA A 373 -6.94 -2.45 14.19
C ALA A 373 -7.71 -1.14 13.97
N GLU A 374 -8.56 -1.09 12.93
CA GLU A 374 -9.48 0.03 12.71
C GLU A 374 -10.52 0.14 13.84
N SER A 375 -11.14 -1.00 14.20
CA SER A 375 -12.21 -1.07 15.22
C SER A 375 -11.68 -0.88 16.65
N ALA A 376 -10.44 -1.28 16.91
CA ALA A 376 -9.78 -1.13 18.20
C ALA A 376 -9.20 0.28 18.43
N GLY A 377 -9.33 1.17 17.44
CA GLY A 377 -8.99 2.57 17.61
C GLY A 377 -9.67 3.20 18.82
N PRO A 378 -9.08 4.25 19.41
CA PRO A 378 -9.63 4.95 20.59
C PRO A 378 -10.90 5.77 20.27
N ASP A 379 -11.88 5.14 19.62
CA ASP A 379 -13.24 5.63 19.44
C ASP A 379 -14.03 5.62 20.77
N SER A 380 -13.40 5.17 21.86
CA SER A 380 -13.98 5.11 23.22
C SER A 380 -14.11 6.45 23.96
N GLY A 381 -13.93 7.59 23.28
CA GLY A 381 -14.72 8.78 23.62
C GLY A 381 -14.01 10.10 23.93
N THR A 382 -12.69 10.26 23.80
CA THR A 382 -12.03 11.53 24.22
C THR A 382 -10.95 12.12 23.32
N THR A 383 -10.44 11.41 22.31
CA THR A 383 -9.40 11.98 21.43
C THR A 383 -10.03 12.72 20.26
N HIS A 384 -10.05 14.06 20.36
CA HIS A 384 -10.30 15.08 19.32
C HIS A 384 -10.91 14.56 18.00
N ARG A 385 -12.23 14.77 17.82
CA ARG A 385 -12.94 14.54 16.55
C ARG A 385 -12.34 15.44 15.47
N ARG A 386 -11.42 14.92 14.66
CA ARG A 386 -11.02 15.56 13.40
C ARG A 386 -12.18 15.43 12.42
N SER A 387 -12.47 16.49 11.68
CA SER A 387 -13.37 16.41 10.55
C SER A 387 -12.71 15.55 9.49
N GLU A 388 -13.37 14.47 9.10
CA GLU A 388 -13.02 13.75 7.88
C GLU A 388 -13.50 14.51 6.62
N LEU A 389 -13.96 15.77 6.79
CA LEU A 389 -14.54 16.62 5.75
C LEU A 389 -15.70 15.90 5.02
N GLY A 390 -16.45 15.11 5.79
CA GLY A 390 -17.59 14.32 5.30
C GLY A 390 -17.22 13.00 4.61
N VAL A 391 -15.94 12.71 4.36
CA VAL A 391 -15.51 11.49 3.66
C VAL A 391 -14.83 10.54 4.65
N ARG A 392 -15.51 9.45 5.03
CA ARG A 392 -14.88 8.40 5.82
C ARG A 392 -13.67 7.84 5.08
N ARG A 393 -12.50 7.81 5.75
CA ARG A 393 -11.26 7.27 5.17
C ARG A 393 -10.70 6.18 6.07
N PRO A 394 -10.20 5.07 5.51
CA PRO A 394 -9.48 4.09 6.30
C PRO A 394 -8.22 4.71 6.91
N ARG A 395 -7.80 4.26 8.10
CA ARG A 395 -6.50 4.67 8.67
C ARG A 395 -5.31 4.14 7.87
N LEU A 396 -5.46 2.99 7.22
CA LEU A 396 -4.45 2.42 6.34
C LEU A 396 -5.10 2.11 5.00
N ARG A 397 -4.52 2.65 3.93
CA ARG A 397 -4.82 2.26 2.56
C ARG A 397 -3.52 2.11 1.78
N VAL A 398 -3.37 1.01 1.07
CA VAL A 398 -2.30 0.78 0.12
C VAL A 398 -2.96 0.32 -1.17
N ARG A 399 -3.04 1.22 -2.16
CA ARG A 399 -3.73 0.92 -3.43
C ARG A 399 -2.97 -0.13 -4.23
N GLN A 400 -1.65 -0.07 -4.23
CA GLN A 400 -0.80 -1.04 -4.87
C GLN A 400 0.52 -1.19 -4.12
N ALA A 401 0.82 -2.40 -3.66
CA ALA A 401 2.14 -2.81 -3.20
C ALA A 401 2.72 -3.83 -4.17
N ARG A 402 3.97 -3.62 -4.56
CA ARG A 402 4.72 -4.45 -5.51
C ARG A 402 6.03 -4.85 -4.85
N VAL A 403 6.28 -6.14 -4.80
CA VAL A 403 7.53 -6.71 -4.32
C VAL A 403 8.22 -7.40 -5.47
N ALA A 404 9.39 -6.90 -5.83
CA ALA A 404 10.26 -7.49 -6.83
C ALA A 404 11.43 -8.23 -6.15
N ASP A 405 11.98 -9.21 -6.87
CA ASP A 405 13.20 -9.94 -6.48
C ASP A 405 13.13 -10.66 -5.13
N LEU A 406 12.04 -11.42 -4.89
CA LEU A 406 11.87 -12.30 -3.72
C LEU A 406 12.78 -13.55 -3.72
N ALA A 407 13.66 -13.66 -4.71
CA ALA A 407 14.37 -14.88 -5.07
C ALA A 407 15.19 -15.47 -3.93
N SER A 408 15.81 -14.63 -3.09
CA SER A 408 16.74 -15.08 -2.05
C SER A 408 16.06 -15.76 -0.86
N CYS A 409 14.81 -15.39 -0.55
CA CYS A 409 14.17 -15.73 0.72
C CYS A 409 12.94 -16.63 0.59
N SER A 410 12.27 -16.65 -0.56
CA SER A 410 10.96 -17.30 -0.71
C SER A 410 10.97 -18.65 -1.42
N GLY A 411 12.04 -18.96 -2.16
CA GLY A 411 12.07 -20.12 -3.07
C GLY A 411 11.19 -19.95 -4.31
N LEU A 412 10.61 -18.77 -4.56
CA LEU A 412 9.77 -18.49 -5.74
C LEU A 412 10.59 -18.23 -7.02
N GLY A 413 11.91 -18.42 -6.99
CA GLY A 413 12.76 -18.19 -8.16
C GLY A 413 13.11 -16.72 -8.41
N ARG A 414 13.96 -16.48 -9.41
CA ARG A 414 14.36 -15.11 -9.82
C ARG A 414 13.22 -14.43 -10.56
N LYS A 415 13.13 -13.10 -10.47
CA LYS A 415 12.10 -12.28 -11.14
C LYS A 415 10.65 -12.56 -10.71
N SER A 416 10.44 -13.31 -9.61
CA SER A 416 9.11 -13.46 -9.03
C SER A 416 8.55 -12.10 -8.60
N LEU A 417 7.30 -11.86 -8.91
CA LEU A 417 6.58 -10.62 -8.64
C LEU A 417 5.43 -10.91 -7.68
N LEU A 418 5.41 -10.24 -6.54
CA LEU A 418 4.24 -10.21 -5.66
C LEU A 418 3.61 -8.84 -5.75
N GLN A 419 2.32 -8.79 -6.03
CA GLN A 419 1.53 -7.58 -6.13
C GLN A 419 0.32 -7.71 -5.21
N LEU A 420 0.11 -6.73 -4.35
CA LEU A 420 -1.06 -6.61 -3.48
C LEU A 420 -1.79 -5.32 -3.82
N THR A 421 -3.06 -5.39 -4.18
CA THR A 421 -3.88 -4.23 -4.54
C THR A 421 -4.99 -4.00 -3.53
N GLU A 422 -5.34 -2.72 -3.35
CA GLU A 422 -6.43 -2.22 -2.49
C GLU A 422 -6.43 -2.80 -1.07
N LEU A 423 -5.26 -2.90 -0.46
CA LEU A 423 -5.16 -3.26 0.97
C LEU A 423 -5.68 -2.09 1.80
N THR A 424 -6.76 -2.31 2.55
CA THR A 424 -7.40 -1.29 3.39
C THR A 424 -7.64 -1.82 4.80
N SER A 425 -7.48 -0.98 5.82
CA SER A 425 -7.92 -1.29 7.18
C SER A 425 -9.44 -1.24 7.34
N ASN A 426 -10.15 -0.56 6.44
CA ASN A 426 -11.61 -0.55 6.42
C ASN A 426 -12.11 -0.95 5.03
N SER A 427 -12.50 -2.21 4.91
CA SER A 427 -13.05 -2.77 3.69
C SER A 427 -14.38 -2.14 3.29
N ALA A 428 -15.23 -1.78 4.25
CA ALA A 428 -16.56 -1.23 3.96
C ALA A 428 -16.51 0.12 3.22
N ILE A 429 -15.37 0.82 3.26
CA ILE A 429 -15.16 2.08 2.55
C ILE A 429 -14.60 1.84 1.13
N SER A 430 -13.89 0.73 0.91
CA SER A 430 -13.35 0.40 -0.40
C SER A 430 -14.38 -0.34 -1.23
N SER A 431 -14.69 0.15 -2.43
CA SER A 431 -15.55 -0.57 -3.38
C SER A 431 -14.88 -1.84 -3.93
N CYS A 432 -13.56 -1.95 -3.80
CA CYS A 432 -12.77 -3.02 -4.40
C CYS A 432 -12.25 -3.99 -3.32
N PRO A 433 -12.33 -5.32 -3.55
CA PRO A 433 -11.70 -6.30 -2.68
C PRO A 433 -10.18 -6.17 -2.76
N ALA A 434 -9.49 -6.48 -1.66
CA ALA A 434 -8.03 -6.57 -1.71
C ALA A 434 -7.64 -7.81 -2.51
N GLU A 435 -6.62 -7.72 -3.35
CA GLU A 435 -6.17 -8.81 -4.20
C GLU A 435 -4.65 -8.98 -4.10
N LEU A 436 -4.21 -10.22 -3.86
CA LEU A 436 -2.81 -10.62 -3.89
C LEU A 436 -2.57 -11.44 -5.16
N LYS A 437 -1.76 -10.91 -6.07
CA LYS A 437 -1.28 -11.58 -7.27
C LYS A 437 0.20 -11.93 -7.12
N VAL A 438 0.56 -13.20 -7.23
CA VAL A 438 1.92 -13.72 -7.21
C VAL A 438 2.21 -14.32 -8.57
N VAL A 439 3.17 -13.75 -9.29
CA VAL A 439 3.64 -14.25 -10.59
C VAL A 439 5.04 -14.82 -10.40
N VAL A 440 5.22 -16.05 -10.84
CA VAL A 440 6.48 -16.79 -10.80
C VAL A 440 6.87 -17.17 -12.23
N PRO A 441 7.57 -16.28 -12.95
CA PRO A 441 7.87 -16.49 -14.37
C PRO A 441 8.69 -17.75 -14.64
N GLN A 442 9.56 -18.15 -13.69
CA GLN A 442 10.41 -19.33 -13.83
C GLN A 442 9.62 -20.63 -13.99
N PHE A 443 8.42 -20.71 -13.41
CA PHE A 443 7.55 -21.89 -13.48
C PHE A 443 6.29 -21.62 -14.30
N GLY A 444 6.23 -20.48 -15.02
CA GLY A 444 5.02 -20.05 -15.69
C GLY A 444 3.80 -19.99 -14.77
N ALA A 445 3.99 -19.73 -13.47
CA ALA A 445 2.92 -19.84 -12.47
C ALA A 445 2.38 -18.47 -12.05
N GLU A 446 1.06 -18.38 -11.90
CA GLU A 446 0.33 -17.24 -11.38
C GLU A 446 -0.62 -17.71 -10.27
N LEU A 447 -0.62 -17.01 -9.14
CA LEU A 447 -1.52 -17.25 -8.03
C LEU A 447 -2.21 -15.94 -7.68
N ARG A 448 -3.54 -15.96 -7.64
CA ARG A 448 -4.39 -14.80 -7.39
C ARG A 448 -5.31 -15.10 -6.21
N LEU A 449 -5.15 -14.36 -5.12
CA LEU A 449 -5.93 -14.48 -3.90
C LEU A 449 -6.76 -13.21 -3.70
N ILE A 450 -8.08 -13.34 -3.72
CA ILE A 450 -9.03 -12.25 -3.52
C ILE A 450 -9.59 -12.32 -2.11
N PHE A 451 -9.28 -11.31 -1.30
CA PHE A 451 -9.70 -11.27 0.10
C PHE A 451 -11.16 -10.85 0.21
N SER A 452 -12.01 -11.78 0.65
CA SER A 452 -13.36 -11.45 1.13
C SER A 452 -13.33 -10.49 2.33
N GLN A 453 -14.25 -9.54 2.32
CA GLN A 453 -14.33 -8.43 3.26
C GLN A 453 -15.49 -8.56 4.26
N LYS A 454 -16.18 -9.71 4.28
CA LYS A 454 -17.41 -9.95 5.05
C LYS A 454 -17.19 -10.09 6.57
N GLY A 455 -15.94 -10.14 7.02
CA GLY A 455 -15.58 -10.27 8.44
C GLY A 455 -14.47 -11.30 8.66
N PRO A 456 -13.95 -11.41 9.90
CA PRO A 456 -12.93 -12.39 10.24
C PRO A 456 -13.46 -13.81 10.04
N GLY A 457 -12.65 -14.69 9.45
CA GLY A 457 -13.02 -16.07 9.10
C GLY A 457 -13.84 -16.18 7.81
N SER A 458 -14.01 -15.08 7.06
CA SER A 458 -14.67 -15.17 5.76
C SER A 458 -13.80 -15.94 4.76
N LYS A 459 -14.43 -16.78 3.94
CA LYS A 459 -13.73 -17.50 2.87
C LYS A 459 -13.20 -16.52 1.82
N HIS A 460 -11.88 -16.52 1.61
CA HIS A 460 -11.19 -15.79 0.55
C HIS A 460 -11.11 -16.67 -0.71
N ARG A 461 -11.22 -16.07 -1.90
CA ARG A 461 -11.19 -16.83 -3.17
C ARG A 461 -9.75 -16.97 -3.63
N LEU A 462 -9.33 -18.18 -3.98
CA LEU A 462 -8.01 -18.48 -4.50
C LEU A 462 -8.14 -19.00 -5.93
N GLU A 463 -7.36 -18.44 -6.83
CA GLU A 463 -7.19 -18.87 -8.22
C GLU A 463 -5.69 -19.14 -8.43
N CYS A 464 -5.35 -20.23 -9.09
CA CYS A 464 -3.97 -20.54 -9.44
C CYS A 464 -3.89 -21.10 -10.86
N SER A 465 -2.86 -20.71 -11.59
CA SER A 465 -2.51 -21.30 -12.87
C SER A 465 -1.01 -21.51 -12.93
N ALA A 466 -0.57 -22.55 -13.61
CA ALA A 466 0.80 -22.76 -13.98
C ALA A 466 0.85 -23.37 -15.37
N TYR A 467 1.71 -22.79 -16.21
CA TYR A 467 1.88 -23.17 -17.60
C TYR A 467 3.25 -23.80 -17.77
N ASP A 468 3.32 -24.84 -18.59
CA ASP A 468 4.57 -25.47 -19.00
C ASP A 468 5.40 -26.05 -17.83
N LEU A 469 4.72 -26.72 -16.89
CA LEU A 469 5.38 -27.41 -15.78
C LEU A 469 6.10 -28.66 -16.30
N ASP A 470 7.41 -28.72 -16.14
CA ASP A 470 8.21 -29.91 -16.44
C ASP A 470 7.96 -31.00 -15.40
N LEU A 471 7.20 -32.04 -15.77
CA LEU A 471 6.82 -33.13 -14.86
C LEU A 471 8.02 -33.86 -14.23
N PRO A 472 9.10 -34.19 -14.97
CA PRO A 472 10.33 -34.74 -14.38
C PRO A 472 10.89 -33.90 -13.23
N SER A 473 10.86 -32.56 -13.35
CA SER A 473 11.35 -31.67 -12.29
C SER A 473 10.49 -31.69 -11.01
N LEU A 474 9.20 -32.03 -11.12
CA LEU A 474 8.26 -32.09 -10.01
C LEU A 474 8.31 -33.42 -9.25
N VAL A 475 8.47 -34.52 -10.00
CA VAL A 475 8.55 -35.89 -9.47
C VAL A 475 9.98 -36.18 -8.94
N GLY A 476 10.96 -35.47 -9.49
CA GLY A 476 12.40 -35.58 -9.32
C GLY A 476 12.96 -36.97 -9.56
N GLU A 477 14.26 -37.14 -9.30
CA GLU A 477 15.00 -38.34 -9.71
C GLU A 477 14.56 -39.61 -8.94
N GLY A 478 13.77 -39.44 -7.88
CA GLY A 478 13.16 -40.50 -7.12
C GLY A 478 12.03 -41.19 -7.90
N HIS A 479 12.05 -42.51 -7.93
CA HIS A 479 10.97 -43.27 -8.55
C HIS A 479 9.72 -43.13 -7.69
N VAL A 480 8.62 -42.61 -8.24
CA VAL A 480 7.30 -42.72 -7.58
C VAL A 480 6.84 -44.16 -7.78
N GLY A 481 7.25 -45.01 -6.84
CA GLY A 481 7.10 -46.45 -6.96
C GLY A 481 8.01 -47.03 -8.05
N ARG A 482 7.40 -47.51 -9.15
CA ARG A 482 8.12 -48.13 -10.28
C ARG A 482 8.02 -47.34 -11.57
N VAL A 483 7.34 -46.20 -11.57
CA VAL A 483 7.17 -45.38 -12.76
C VAL A 483 8.20 -44.24 -12.70
N ARG A 484 8.99 -44.12 -13.76
CA ARG A 484 9.91 -43.01 -13.98
C ARG A 484 9.33 -42.12 -15.06
N VAL A 485 9.10 -40.84 -14.73
CA VAL A 485 8.69 -39.86 -15.73
C VAL A 485 9.94 -39.36 -16.44
N ALA A 486 10.08 -39.69 -17.73
CA ALA A 486 11.23 -39.30 -18.55
C ALA A 486 11.06 -37.90 -19.14
N SER A 487 9.86 -37.59 -19.63
CA SER A 487 9.48 -36.26 -20.10
C SER A 487 7.97 -36.03 -19.95
N GLY A 488 7.56 -34.78 -19.98
CA GLY A 488 6.15 -34.40 -20.00
C GLY A 488 5.97 -32.97 -19.53
N ARG A 489 5.04 -32.27 -20.17
CA ARG A 489 4.65 -30.92 -19.77
C ARG A 489 3.28 -31.00 -19.13
N ALA A 490 3.04 -30.21 -18.09
CA ALA A 490 1.74 -30.10 -17.48
C ALA A 490 1.32 -28.64 -17.37
N ARG A 491 0.03 -28.43 -17.60
CA ARG A 491 -0.67 -27.22 -17.25
C ARG A 491 -1.50 -27.51 -16.02
N LEU A 492 -1.37 -26.64 -15.02
CA LEU A 492 -2.16 -26.69 -13.81
C LEU A 492 -3.05 -25.47 -13.79
N SER A 493 -4.33 -25.66 -13.49
CA SER A 493 -5.27 -24.57 -13.24
C SER A 493 -6.09 -24.94 -12.03
N GLY A 494 -6.53 -23.98 -11.24
CA GLY A 494 -7.30 -24.28 -10.07
C GLY A 494 -8.02 -23.09 -9.50
N GLU A 495 -9.13 -23.39 -8.85
CA GLU A 495 -9.93 -22.43 -8.11
C GLU A 495 -10.38 -23.04 -6.80
N GLY A 496 -10.52 -22.17 -5.80
CA GLY A 496 -10.80 -22.62 -4.46
C GLY A 496 -11.12 -21.48 -3.51
N SER A 497 -11.21 -21.85 -2.25
CA SER A 497 -11.33 -20.92 -1.15
C SER A 497 -10.38 -21.28 -0.02
N LEU A 498 -10.00 -20.27 0.74
CA LEU A 498 -9.23 -20.46 1.96
C LEU A 498 -9.76 -19.54 3.06
N ASP A 499 -9.67 -20.00 4.30
CA ASP A 499 -9.94 -19.19 5.48
C ASP A 499 -8.73 -19.19 6.41
N ARG A 500 -8.91 -18.81 7.67
CA ARG A 500 -7.83 -18.77 8.66
C ARG A 500 -7.25 -20.15 9.00
N ARG A 501 -8.02 -21.22 8.86
CA ARG A 501 -7.69 -22.57 9.34
C ARG A 501 -7.51 -23.55 8.19
N SER A 502 -8.39 -23.48 7.20
CA SER A 502 -8.54 -24.46 6.14
C SER A 502 -8.28 -23.87 4.75
N LEU A 503 -7.83 -24.75 3.88
CA LEU A 503 -7.63 -24.57 2.45
C LEU A 503 -8.57 -25.56 1.74
N ASP A 504 -9.21 -25.14 0.65
CA ASP A 504 -10.05 -25.99 -0.20
C ASP A 504 -9.91 -25.53 -1.64
N VAL A 505 -9.05 -26.19 -2.41
CA VAL A 505 -8.69 -25.82 -3.78
C VAL A 505 -8.85 -27.00 -4.70
N ARG A 506 -9.61 -26.82 -5.77
CA ARG A 506 -9.72 -27.80 -6.86
C ARG A 506 -8.68 -27.43 -7.92
N LEU A 507 -7.80 -28.35 -8.24
CA LEU A 507 -6.75 -28.21 -9.23
C LEU A 507 -7.04 -29.17 -10.39
N THR A 508 -7.20 -28.65 -11.59
CA THR A 508 -7.21 -29.43 -12.82
C THR A 508 -5.79 -29.45 -13.40
N VAL A 509 -5.25 -30.66 -13.58
CA VAL A 509 -3.96 -30.93 -14.21
C VAL A 509 -4.20 -31.50 -15.60
N GLU A 510 -3.71 -30.79 -16.60
CA GLU A 510 -3.72 -31.20 -18.01
C GLU A 510 -2.27 -31.47 -18.42
N GLY A 511 -1.92 -32.73 -18.63
CA GLY A 511 -0.59 -33.11 -19.09
C GLY A 511 -0.56 -33.31 -20.60
N GLU A 512 0.54 -32.92 -21.23
CA GLU A 512 0.85 -33.10 -22.65
C GLU A 512 2.16 -33.89 -22.79
N SER A 513 2.19 -34.82 -23.75
CA SER A 513 3.39 -35.57 -24.13
C SER A 513 4.06 -36.31 -22.95
N LEU A 514 3.27 -37.05 -22.16
CA LEU A 514 3.79 -37.80 -21.03
C LEU A 514 4.59 -39.02 -21.50
N ALA A 515 5.91 -38.97 -21.40
CA ALA A 515 6.75 -40.14 -21.52
C ALA A 515 7.07 -40.66 -20.11
N ALA A 516 6.40 -41.72 -19.69
CA ALA A 516 6.72 -42.42 -18.46
C ALA A 516 7.07 -43.89 -18.73
N GLU A 517 8.13 -44.35 -18.09
CA GLU A 517 8.67 -45.70 -18.22
C GLU A 517 8.49 -46.45 -16.90
N VAL A 518 7.93 -47.65 -16.95
CA VAL A 518 7.92 -48.57 -15.82
C VAL A 518 9.29 -49.22 -15.71
N VAL A 519 10.05 -48.81 -14.70
CA VAL A 519 11.38 -49.35 -14.42
C VAL A 519 11.23 -50.67 -13.66
N GLY A 520 11.60 -51.77 -14.32
CA GLY A 520 11.74 -53.10 -13.73
C GLY A 520 10.89 -54.19 -14.39
N ARG A 521 11.27 -55.46 -14.19
CA ARG A 521 10.63 -56.63 -14.85
C ARG A 521 9.29 -57.06 -14.24
N ARG A 522 8.88 -56.48 -13.10
CA ARG A 522 7.66 -56.90 -12.41
C ARG A 522 6.44 -56.23 -13.02
N ARG A 523 5.42 -57.03 -13.32
CA ARG A 523 4.12 -56.57 -13.83
C ARG A 523 3.50 -55.51 -12.91
N LEU A 524 3.00 -54.43 -13.49
CA LEU A 524 2.25 -53.37 -12.81
C LEU A 524 0.76 -53.61 -13.10
N ALA A 525 -0.07 -53.80 -12.06
CA ALA A 525 -1.48 -54.17 -12.21
C ALA A 525 -1.71 -55.41 -13.12
N GLY A 526 -0.78 -56.37 -13.11
CA GLY A 526 -0.85 -57.58 -13.96
C GLY A 526 -0.43 -57.37 -15.42
N ILE A 527 -0.09 -56.15 -15.82
CA ILE A 527 0.33 -55.77 -17.17
C ILE A 527 1.86 -55.81 -17.27
N GLU A 528 2.39 -56.31 -18.39
CA GLU A 528 3.83 -56.33 -18.67
C GLU A 528 4.37 -54.91 -18.91
N PRO A 529 5.58 -54.58 -18.42
CA PRO A 529 6.16 -53.24 -18.55
C PRO A 529 6.17 -52.72 -19.98
N ASP A 530 6.49 -53.55 -20.97
CA ASP A 530 6.55 -53.15 -22.39
C ASP A 530 5.19 -52.74 -22.96
N LEU A 531 4.11 -53.36 -22.48
CA LEU A 531 2.75 -53.01 -22.90
C LEU A 531 2.27 -51.74 -22.18
N TRP A 532 2.69 -51.58 -20.92
CA TRP A 532 2.43 -50.36 -20.17
C TRP A 532 3.14 -49.15 -20.80
N ASN A 533 4.44 -49.28 -21.10
CA ASN A 533 5.24 -48.22 -21.72
C ASN A 533 4.64 -47.81 -23.08
N ARG A 534 4.25 -48.77 -23.93
CA ARG A 534 3.55 -48.49 -25.19
C ARG A 534 2.19 -47.81 -25.01
N GLY A 535 1.47 -48.13 -23.94
CA GLY A 535 0.23 -47.46 -23.58
C GLY A 535 0.44 -46.01 -23.18
N VAL A 536 1.46 -45.76 -22.35
CA VAL A 536 1.83 -44.41 -21.91
C VAL A 536 2.37 -43.56 -23.05
N GLU A 537 3.19 -44.13 -23.94
CA GLU A 537 3.71 -43.44 -25.14
C GLU A 537 2.59 -42.89 -26.05
N ARG A 538 1.38 -43.46 -25.98
CA ARG A 538 0.19 -43.03 -26.73
C ARG A 538 -0.72 -42.08 -25.97
N LEU A 539 -0.41 -41.82 -24.71
CA LEU A 539 -1.11 -40.86 -23.88
C LEU A 539 -0.66 -39.45 -24.29
N GLU A 540 -1.16 -38.97 -25.43
CA GLU A 540 -0.82 -37.64 -25.95
C GLU A 540 -1.18 -36.54 -24.94
N ALA A 541 -2.34 -36.69 -24.29
CA ALA A 541 -2.80 -35.82 -23.23
C ALA A 541 -3.52 -36.59 -22.13
N PHE A 542 -3.46 -36.08 -20.90
CA PHE A 542 -4.29 -36.57 -19.80
C PHE A 542 -4.88 -35.39 -19.03
N LYS A 543 -6.05 -35.59 -18.45
CA LYS A 543 -6.72 -34.58 -17.63
C LYS A 543 -7.19 -35.20 -16.33
N THR A 544 -6.74 -34.66 -15.21
CA THR A 544 -7.15 -35.13 -13.89
C THR A 544 -7.46 -33.99 -12.96
N ASP A 545 -8.47 -34.18 -12.12
CA ASP A 545 -8.85 -33.23 -11.08
C ASP A 545 -8.29 -33.70 -9.73
N LEU A 546 -7.69 -32.75 -9.03
CA LEU A 546 -7.14 -32.89 -7.69
C LEU A 546 -7.90 -31.96 -6.75
N VAL A 547 -8.08 -32.37 -5.51
CA VAL A 547 -8.66 -31.54 -4.45
C VAL A 547 -7.63 -31.40 -3.34
N LEU A 548 -7.06 -30.20 -3.20
CA LEU A 548 -6.19 -29.84 -2.09
C LEU A 548 -7.04 -29.23 -0.97
N ALA A 549 -7.32 -30.02 0.07
CA ALA A 549 -8.19 -29.64 1.18
C ALA A 549 -7.48 -29.76 2.54
N GLY A 550 -8.05 -29.17 3.60
CA GLY A 550 -7.60 -29.37 4.98
C GLY A 550 -6.78 -28.21 5.55
N ASP A 551 -6.07 -28.45 6.66
CA ASP A 551 -5.35 -27.41 7.39
C ASP A 551 -4.05 -27.01 6.68
N PHE A 552 -3.64 -25.74 6.76
CA PHE A 552 -2.38 -25.27 6.16
C PHE A 552 -1.12 -26.00 6.66
N ALA A 553 -1.19 -26.62 7.84
CA ALA A 553 -0.10 -27.38 8.41
C ALA A 553 0.02 -28.79 7.80
N SER A 554 -1.11 -29.37 7.37
CA SER A 554 -1.25 -30.75 6.91
C SER A 554 -2.36 -30.87 5.86
N PRO A 555 -2.23 -30.20 4.69
CA PRO A 555 -3.27 -30.29 3.68
C PRO A 555 -3.24 -31.68 3.04
N THR A 556 -4.41 -32.23 2.76
CA THR A 556 -4.61 -33.49 2.06
C THR A 556 -4.86 -33.23 0.58
N LEU A 557 -4.30 -34.07 -0.28
CA LEU A 557 -4.52 -34.03 -1.73
C LEU A 557 -5.35 -35.25 -2.10
N GLY A 558 -6.63 -35.03 -2.36
CA GLY A 558 -7.50 -36.01 -2.98
C GLY A 558 -7.26 -36.05 -4.48
N LEU A 559 -7.08 -37.24 -5.04
CA LEU A 559 -7.04 -37.47 -6.49
C LEU A 559 -8.38 -38.09 -6.90
N GLU A 560 -9.02 -37.53 -7.94
CA GLU A 560 -10.20 -38.17 -8.54
C GLU A 560 -9.78 -39.36 -9.40
N SER A 561 -9.52 -40.48 -8.73
CA SER A 561 -8.96 -41.68 -9.36
C SER A 561 -9.87 -42.31 -10.40
N GLN A 562 -11.19 -42.10 -10.33
CA GLN A 562 -12.14 -42.70 -11.26
C GLN A 562 -11.94 -42.16 -12.68
N LEU A 563 -11.87 -40.84 -12.84
CA LEU A 563 -11.64 -40.19 -14.13
C LEU A 563 -10.31 -40.63 -14.75
N LEU A 564 -9.24 -40.69 -13.94
CA LEU A 564 -7.91 -41.07 -14.41
C LEU A 564 -7.87 -42.56 -14.83
N VAL A 565 -8.53 -43.43 -14.07
CA VAL A 565 -8.66 -44.85 -14.42
C VAL A 565 -9.45 -45.03 -15.71
N GLU A 566 -10.55 -44.30 -15.91
CA GLU A 566 -11.35 -44.37 -17.14
C GLU A 566 -10.56 -43.92 -18.37
N GLN A 567 -9.87 -42.78 -18.29
CA GLN A 567 -9.00 -42.30 -19.37
C GLN A 567 -7.89 -43.32 -19.68
N PHE A 568 -7.21 -43.81 -18.65
CA PHE A 568 -6.13 -44.77 -18.83
C PHE A 568 -6.62 -46.10 -19.42
N GLN A 569 -7.80 -46.58 -19.02
CA GLN A 569 -8.43 -47.76 -19.60
C GLN A 569 -8.76 -47.56 -21.08
N GLN A 570 -9.28 -46.40 -21.47
CA GLN A 570 -9.57 -46.09 -22.88
C GLN A 570 -8.29 -46.09 -23.72
N HIS A 571 -7.22 -45.44 -23.24
CA HIS A 571 -5.93 -45.41 -23.94
C HIS A 571 -5.23 -46.77 -23.99
N LEU A 572 -5.27 -47.56 -22.91
CA LEU A 572 -4.75 -48.94 -22.92
C LEU A 572 -5.51 -49.83 -23.89
N ARG A 573 -6.84 -49.69 -24.00
CA ARG A 573 -7.63 -50.44 -24.99
C ARG A 573 -7.20 -50.09 -26.41
N ALA A 574 -7.07 -48.80 -26.73
CA ALA A 574 -6.59 -48.36 -28.04
C ALA A 574 -5.15 -48.82 -28.34
N ALA A 575 -4.27 -48.80 -27.34
CA ALA A 575 -2.90 -49.32 -27.46
C ALA A 575 -2.86 -50.84 -27.66
N GLY A 576 -3.69 -51.58 -26.92
CA GLY A 576 -3.83 -53.02 -27.02
C GLY A 576 -4.39 -53.48 -28.37
N GLU A 577 -5.44 -52.81 -28.86
CA GLU A 577 -6.01 -53.05 -30.19
C GLU A 577 -4.97 -52.88 -31.29
N TYR A 578 -4.19 -51.81 -31.22
CA TYR A 578 -3.12 -51.60 -32.20
C TYR A 578 -1.98 -52.62 -32.06
N ALA A 579 -1.54 -52.92 -30.84
CA ALA A 579 -0.50 -53.92 -30.62
C ALA A 579 -0.93 -55.31 -31.13
N LEU A 580 -2.22 -55.62 -31.02
CA LEU A 580 -2.81 -56.83 -31.57
C LEU A 580 -2.84 -56.79 -33.11
N VAL A 581 -3.26 -55.68 -33.70
CA VAL A 581 -3.24 -55.47 -35.16
C VAL A 581 -1.80 -55.59 -35.71
N ASP A 582 -0.82 -55.01 -35.02
CA ASP A 582 0.58 -55.04 -35.41
C ASP A 582 1.17 -56.47 -35.30
N ALA A 583 0.87 -57.18 -34.20
CA ALA A 583 1.25 -58.58 -34.05
C ALA A 583 0.63 -59.47 -35.14
N LEU A 584 -0.64 -59.22 -35.50
CA LEU A 584 -1.36 -59.95 -36.54
C LEU A 584 -0.76 -59.66 -37.92
N ASN A 585 -0.46 -58.39 -38.22
CA ASN A 585 0.25 -58.00 -39.44
C ASN A 585 1.65 -58.64 -39.52
N HIS A 586 2.37 -58.73 -38.41
CA HIS A 586 3.67 -59.39 -38.36
C HIS A 586 3.56 -60.90 -38.61
N GLN A 587 2.56 -61.57 -38.04
CA GLN A 587 2.31 -62.99 -38.32
C GLN A 587 1.92 -63.19 -39.79
N LEU A 588 1.07 -62.32 -40.33
CA LEU A 588 0.61 -62.39 -41.71
C LEU A 588 1.77 -62.12 -42.69
N ALA A 589 2.66 -61.18 -42.37
CA ALA A 589 3.90 -60.94 -43.12
C ALA A 589 4.87 -62.13 -43.06
N ARG A 590 5.01 -62.78 -41.89
CA ARG A 590 5.80 -64.02 -41.76
C ARG A 590 5.22 -65.14 -42.60
N ASN A 591 3.90 -65.30 -42.63
CA ASN A 591 3.23 -66.30 -43.45
C ASN A 591 3.40 -66.00 -44.94
N LYS A 592 3.20 -64.75 -45.38
CA LYS A 592 3.48 -64.33 -46.76
C LYS A 592 4.94 -64.58 -47.18
N ARG A 593 5.91 -64.31 -46.29
CA ARG A 593 7.33 -64.63 -46.57
C ARG A 593 7.55 -66.12 -46.73
N ARG A 594 6.94 -66.95 -45.89
CA ARG A 594 7.01 -68.42 -46.02
C ARG A 594 6.36 -68.91 -47.31
N GLU A 595 5.23 -68.32 -47.72
CA GLU A 595 4.59 -68.63 -49.01
C GLU A 595 5.52 -68.28 -50.17
N VAL A 596 6.11 -67.08 -50.18
CA VAL A 596 7.06 -66.67 -51.21
C VAL A 596 8.31 -67.56 -51.21
N GLU A 597 8.91 -67.84 -50.04
CA GLU A 597 10.06 -68.74 -49.93
C GLU A 597 9.72 -70.16 -50.42
N SER A 598 8.53 -70.67 -50.11
CA SER A 598 8.08 -71.97 -50.59
C SER A 598 7.83 -71.98 -52.10
N ALA A 599 7.30 -70.89 -52.67
CA ALA A 599 7.09 -70.73 -54.10
C ALA A 599 8.44 -70.62 -54.85
N VAL A 600 9.42 -69.90 -54.28
CA VAL A 600 10.78 -69.82 -54.81
C VAL A 600 11.48 -71.18 -54.72
N MET A 601 11.37 -71.90 -53.61
CA MET A 601 11.90 -73.27 -53.46
C MET A 601 11.26 -74.25 -54.46
N GLN A 602 9.95 -74.14 -54.72
CA GLN A 602 9.26 -74.95 -55.73
C GLN A 602 9.68 -74.58 -57.16
N ALA A 603 9.86 -73.29 -57.46
CA ALA A 603 10.36 -72.83 -58.75
C ALA A 603 11.80 -73.32 -59.01
N SER A 604 12.67 -73.31 -58.00
CA SER A 604 14.04 -73.85 -58.11
C SER A 604 14.10 -75.38 -58.19
N ALA A 605 13.04 -76.11 -57.82
CA ALA A 605 12.98 -77.57 -57.93
C ALA A 605 12.55 -78.07 -59.33
N VAL A 606 12.15 -77.18 -60.25
CA VAL A 606 11.60 -77.51 -61.58
C VAL A 606 12.60 -77.21 -62.73
N GLU A 607 13.85 -76.84 -62.44
CA GLU A 607 14.90 -76.78 -63.47
C GLU A 607 15.65 -78.12 -63.61
N PRO A 608 15.48 -78.87 -64.71
CA PRO A 608 16.28 -80.06 -64.98
C PRO A 608 17.71 -79.65 -65.36
N PRO A 609 18.75 -80.43 -64.97
CA PRO A 609 20.12 -80.15 -65.35
C PRO A 609 20.34 -80.52 -66.82
N ALA A 610 20.20 -79.55 -67.72
CA ALA A 610 20.61 -79.69 -69.11
C ALA A 610 21.84 -78.83 -69.39
N ASN A 611 22.97 -79.53 -69.51
CA ASN A 611 24.12 -79.21 -70.36
C ASN A 611 24.91 -77.92 -70.04
N ARG A 612 25.91 -78.07 -69.16
CA ARG A 612 27.17 -77.31 -69.29
C ARG A 612 28.26 -78.22 -69.87
N PRO A 613 28.87 -77.90 -71.01
CA PRO A 613 30.08 -78.57 -71.47
C PRO A 613 31.30 -78.17 -70.61
N ARG A 614 32.21 -79.12 -70.43
CA ARG A 614 33.51 -79.00 -69.75
C ARG A 614 34.65 -78.88 -70.80
N PRO A 615 35.89 -78.53 -70.40
CA PRO A 615 36.62 -77.35 -70.88
C PRO A 615 37.72 -77.66 -71.91
N GLY A 616 38.16 -76.64 -72.65
CA GLY A 616 39.28 -76.71 -73.61
C GLY A 616 40.14 -75.45 -73.58
N TRP A 617 41.45 -75.64 -73.53
CA TRP A 617 42.51 -74.72 -73.11
C TRP A 617 43.10 -73.83 -74.24
N ALA A 618 43.98 -72.90 -73.82
CA ALA A 618 44.96 -72.05 -74.54
C ALA A 618 44.43 -70.67 -74.99
N GLU A 619 45.10 -69.53 -74.74
CA GLU A 619 46.54 -69.25 -74.89
C GLU A 619 46.98 -67.99 -74.07
N PHE A 620 48.26 -67.96 -73.70
CA PHE A 620 49.04 -66.87 -73.07
C PHE A 620 48.86 -65.51 -73.80
N THR A 621 48.91 -64.34 -73.15
CA THR A 621 50.18 -63.61 -72.88
C THR A 621 50.18 -62.74 -71.61
N GLU A 622 51.39 -62.61 -71.06
CA GLU A 622 51.88 -61.81 -69.93
C GLU A 622 51.76 -60.28 -70.07
N ASP A 623 52.07 -59.62 -68.94
CA ASP A 623 52.48 -58.22 -68.74
C ASP A 623 51.41 -57.14 -68.45
N ALA A 624 51.33 -56.73 -67.17
CA ALA A 624 51.56 -55.34 -66.78
C ALA A 624 51.67 -55.19 -65.25
N GLN A 625 52.87 -54.77 -64.82
CA GLN A 625 53.25 -54.44 -63.45
C GLN A 625 52.63 -53.12 -62.95
N VAL A 626 52.29 -53.13 -61.65
CA VAL A 626 52.64 -52.14 -60.61
C VAL A 626 52.02 -50.73 -60.65
N ALA A 627 51.22 -50.50 -59.60
CA ALA A 627 51.04 -49.29 -58.77
C ALA A 627 50.39 -48.01 -59.34
N GLY A 628 49.30 -47.61 -58.67
CA GLY A 628 49.31 -46.34 -57.93
C GLY A 628 48.31 -45.25 -58.35
N ILE A 629 47.63 -44.72 -57.30
CA ILE A 629 47.30 -43.31 -57.08
C ILE A 629 45.97 -42.76 -57.63
N ALA A 630 45.41 -41.88 -56.79
CA ALA A 630 44.11 -41.21 -56.76
C ALA A 630 43.87 -40.10 -57.82
N ASP A 631 42.57 -39.75 -57.97
CA ASP A 631 41.90 -38.52 -58.48
C ASP A 631 42.40 -37.89 -59.81
N PRO A 632 41.55 -37.27 -60.68
CA PRO A 632 40.81 -36.02 -60.37
C PRO A 632 39.54 -35.67 -61.23
N GLU A 633 39.04 -34.43 -61.05
CA GLU A 633 38.14 -33.53 -61.87
C GLU A 633 38.39 -33.54 -63.42
N PRO A 634 37.71 -32.77 -64.35
CA PRO A 634 36.85 -31.54 -64.27
C PRO A 634 35.70 -31.53 -65.37
N PRO A 635 35.22 -30.43 -66.03
CA PRO A 635 35.22 -28.95 -65.81
C PRO A 635 33.84 -28.22 -66.00
N ALA A 636 33.84 -26.91 -65.73
CA ALA A 636 32.76 -25.94 -65.93
C ALA A 636 32.80 -25.20 -67.31
N ALA A 637 31.63 -24.77 -67.84
CA ALA A 637 31.34 -23.39 -68.31
C ALA A 637 30.00 -23.24 -69.12
N SER A 638 29.09 -22.43 -68.57
CA SER A 638 28.29 -21.33 -69.15
C SER A 638 27.33 -21.51 -70.36
N ALA A 639 26.02 -21.28 -70.16
CA ALA A 639 25.30 -20.05 -70.60
C ALA A 639 23.77 -20.06 -70.29
N VAL A 640 23.35 -19.08 -69.47
CA VAL A 640 22.18 -18.15 -69.59
C VAL A 640 20.83 -18.65 -70.12
N ILE A 641 19.77 -18.57 -69.29
CA ILE A 641 18.58 -17.68 -69.41
C ILE A 641 17.79 -17.70 -68.07
N ALA A 642 17.34 -16.52 -67.66
CA ALA A 642 16.68 -16.14 -66.42
C ALA A 642 15.26 -16.71 -66.20
N SER A 643 14.81 -16.81 -64.94
CA SER A 643 13.76 -15.95 -64.34
C SER A 643 13.20 -16.51 -63.01
N ASP A 644 12.91 -15.59 -62.09
CA ASP A 644 11.99 -15.63 -60.94
C ASP A 644 12.33 -16.44 -59.65
N GLU A 645 13.05 -15.76 -58.76
CA GLU A 645 12.96 -15.94 -57.30
C GLU A 645 11.74 -15.20 -56.74
N ALA A 646 10.77 -15.97 -56.22
CA ALA A 646 9.77 -15.49 -55.28
C ALA A 646 10.27 -15.72 -53.84
N VAL A 647 10.55 -14.59 -53.18
CA VAL A 647 10.84 -14.43 -51.76
C VAL A 647 9.72 -15.04 -50.90
N GLN A 648 10.06 -15.97 -49.99
CA GLN A 648 9.23 -16.27 -48.82
C GLN A 648 9.99 -15.95 -47.52
N GLN A 649 9.35 -15.08 -46.75
CA GLN A 649 9.79 -14.39 -45.55
C GLN A 649 9.82 -15.32 -44.33
N PRO A 650 10.72 -15.11 -43.34
CA PRO A 650 10.52 -15.64 -42.01
C PRO A 650 9.45 -14.83 -41.25
N LEU A 651 8.51 -15.55 -40.63
CA LEU A 651 7.42 -15.03 -39.81
C LEU A 651 7.93 -14.18 -38.62
N ASN A 652 7.56 -12.90 -38.65
CA ASN A 652 7.63 -11.97 -37.52
C ASN A 652 6.65 -12.38 -36.42
N TYR A 653 7.14 -12.58 -35.19
CA TYR A 653 6.33 -12.45 -33.97
C TYR A 653 6.50 -11.05 -33.38
N PRO A 654 5.44 -10.41 -32.85
CA PRO A 654 5.52 -9.06 -32.32
C PRO A 654 6.25 -9.04 -30.96
N ALA A 655 7.30 -8.22 -30.89
CA ALA A 655 7.95 -7.84 -29.64
C ALA A 655 6.95 -7.08 -28.76
N THR A 656 6.68 -7.62 -27.57
CA THR A 656 5.98 -6.91 -26.50
C THR A 656 6.83 -5.73 -26.03
N ALA A 657 6.28 -4.52 -26.18
CA ALA A 657 6.89 -3.28 -25.74
C ALA A 657 7.22 -3.29 -24.24
N ASN A 658 8.47 -2.96 -23.93
CA ASN A 658 9.00 -2.79 -22.58
C ASN A 658 8.97 -1.28 -22.27
N PRO A 659 8.11 -0.76 -21.37
CA PRO A 659 7.89 0.68 -21.22
C PRO A 659 8.77 1.31 -20.13
N PHE A 660 10.07 1.03 -20.10
CA PHE A 660 11.00 1.64 -19.14
C PHE A 660 12.39 1.78 -19.76
N ASP A 661 12.60 2.87 -20.50
CA ASP A 661 13.95 3.41 -20.71
C ASP A 661 13.87 4.95 -20.87
N ASP A 662 13.64 5.64 -19.76
CA ASP A 662 13.85 7.08 -19.65
C ASP A 662 15.04 7.31 -18.71
N SER A 663 16.24 7.40 -19.28
CA SER A 663 17.41 8.00 -18.65
C SER A 663 18.00 9.03 -19.63
N PRO A 664 18.03 10.32 -19.28
CA PRO A 664 18.64 11.33 -20.13
C PRO A 664 20.14 11.41 -19.85
N SER A 665 20.95 11.12 -20.86
CA SER A 665 22.39 11.40 -20.86
C SER A 665 22.78 12.09 -22.17
N GLY A 666 23.28 13.33 -22.07
CA GLY A 666 23.96 14.00 -23.17
C GLY A 666 23.85 15.53 -23.16
N PRO A 667 24.95 16.28 -22.94
CA PRO A 667 24.96 17.73 -22.95
C PRO A 667 25.33 18.28 -24.34
N THR A 668 24.67 19.34 -24.79
CA THR A 668 25.15 20.12 -25.94
C THR A 668 24.96 21.62 -25.72
N VAL A 669 26.05 22.33 -25.99
CA VAL A 669 26.41 23.76 -25.90
C VAL A 669 25.52 24.65 -26.80
N PRO A 670 25.40 25.98 -26.54
CA PRO A 670 24.33 26.83 -27.06
C PRO A 670 24.71 27.55 -28.37
N PRO A 671 23.76 28.30 -28.95
CA PRO A 671 24.12 29.60 -29.48
C PRO A 671 23.21 30.76 -29.02
N THR A 672 23.85 31.91 -29.09
CA THR A 672 23.53 33.25 -28.61
C THR A 672 22.54 34.01 -29.50
N ALA A 673 21.68 34.84 -28.87
CA ALA A 673 21.05 36.11 -29.31
C ALA A 673 20.26 36.15 -30.65
N THR A 674 19.15 36.87 -30.83
CA THR A 674 18.78 38.22 -30.38
C THR A 674 17.29 38.51 -30.68
N ALA A 675 16.67 39.38 -29.87
CA ALA A 675 15.68 40.43 -30.20
C ALA A 675 14.23 40.11 -30.67
N GLN A 676 13.31 40.75 -29.91
CA GLN A 676 12.07 41.46 -30.32
C GLN A 676 10.92 40.63 -30.93
N ALA A 677 9.65 41.00 -30.87
CA ALA A 677 8.76 41.79 -30.02
C ALA A 677 7.38 41.68 -30.71
N ALA A 678 6.30 41.77 -29.91
CA ALA A 678 4.94 42.14 -30.32
C ALA A 678 4.02 41.12 -31.04
N GLU A 679 2.83 41.01 -30.43
CA GLU A 679 1.49 41.13 -31.04
C GLU A 679 0.74 39.92 -31.67
N GLU A 680 -0.55 39.90 -31.29
CA GLU A 680 -1.73 39.27 -31.92
C GLU A 680 -1.84 37.73 -31.87
N GLY A 681 -2.91 37.09 -31.40
CA GLY A 681 -4.31 37.53 -31.29
C GLY A 681 -5.15 37.04 -32.47
N ARG A 682 -5.44 35.72 -32.55
CA ARG A 682 -6.57 35.08 -33.27
C ARG A 682 -6.46 33.55 -33.12
N ALA A 683 -7.38 32.90 -32.41
CA ALA A 683 -8.63 32.36 -32.95
C ALA A 683 -8.41 31.31 -34.06
N PHE A 684 -8.37 30.03 -33.67
CA PHE A 684 -8.77 28.92 -34.53
C PHE A 684 -9.53 27.88 -33.71
N SER A 685 -10.83 27.81 -34.02
CA SER A 685 -11.74 26.73 -33.68
C SER A 685 -11.31 25.44 -34.38
N ASN A 686 -11.41 24.29 -33.71
CA ASN A 686 -11.70 23.04 -34.41
C ASN A 686 -12.54 22.11 -33.51
N PRO A 687 -13.55 21.40 -34.06
CA PRO A 687 -14.63 20.81 -33.30
C PRO A 687 -14.47 19.29 -33.06
N ASN A 688 -15.19 18.84 -32.04
CA ASN A 688 -15.87 17.55 -31.88
C ASN A 688 -15.33 16.31 -32.61
N SER A 689 -14.88 15.34 -31.81
CA SER A 689 -15.10 13.91 -32.08
C SER A 689 -15.14 13.14 -30.75
N GLU A 690 -16.33 13.06 -30.14
CA GLU A 690 -16.64 12.07 -29.11
C GLU A 690 -17.00 10.73 -29.79
N PRO A 691 -16.46 9.59 -29.32
CA PRO A 691 -16.87 8.27 -29.79
C PRO A 691 -18.17 7.79 -29.09
N PRO A 692 -18.95 6.92 -29.74
CA PRO A 692 -20.31 6.58 -29.30
C PRO A 692 -20.34 5.59 -28.13
N VAL A 693 -21.22 5.88 -27.18
CA VAL A 693 -21.60 5.00 -26.06
C VAL A 693 -22.63 3.96 -26.53
N PRO A 694 -22.47 2.67 -26.22
CA PRO A 694 -23.47 1.64 -26.57
C PRO A 694 -24.71 1.70 -25.67
N PRO A 695 -25.89 1.29 -26.18
CA PRO A 695 -27.17 1.55 -25.54
C PRO A 695 -27.43 0.67 -24.31
N GLU A 696 -27.94 1.33 -23.28
CA GLU A 696 -28.38 0.81 -21.99
C GLU A 696 -29.68 0.02 -22.14
N ALA A 697 -29.67 -1.26 -21.72
CA ALA A 697 -30.83 -2.14 -21.75
C ALA A 697 -31.81 -1.79 -20.62
N THR A 698 -33.01 -1.39 -21.00
CA THR A 698 -34.16 -1.14 -20.12
C THR A 698 -34.69 -2.44 -19.54
N VAL A 699 -34.69 -2.56 -18.22
CA VAL A 699 -35.37 -3.61 -17.44
C VAL A 699 -36.79 -3.12 -17.12
N PRO A 700 -37.85 -3.88 -17.39
CA PRO A 700 -39.20 -3.44 -17.09
C PRO A 700 -39.57 -3.69 -15.63
N GLU A 701 -40.09 -2.63 -15.04
CA GLU A 701 -40.77 -2.55 -13.76
C GLU A 701 -42.04 -3.42 -13.77
N SER A 702 -42.19 -4.32 -12.80
CA SER A 702 -43.49 -4.91 -12.46
C SER A 702 -43.56 -5.32 -10.99
N ALA A 703 -44.36 -4.57 -10.24
CA ALA A 703 -45.07 -5.07 -9.06
C ALA A 703 -46.51 -5.41 -9.50
N PRO A 704 -47.18 -6.39 -8.87
CA PRO A 704 -48.10 -5.96 -7.81
C PRO A 704 -48.27 -6.94 -6.62
N ILE A 705 -49.02 -6.41 -5.67
CA ILE A 705 -49.41 -6.85 -4.33
C ILE A 705 -50.36 -8.07 -4.30
N ALA A 706 -50.30 -8.81 -3.17
CA ALA A 706 -51.38 -9.46 -2.39
C ALA A 706 -51.56 -11.01 -2.34
N ARG A 707 -51.62 -11.46 -1.07
CA ARG A 707 -52.57 -12.40 -0.42
C ARG A 707 -52.07 -13.77 0.07
N ARG A 708 -52.65 -14.11 1.24
CA ARG A 708 -52.36 -15.19 2.20
C ARG A 708 -53.05 -16.53 1.85
N LEU A 709 -52.38 -17.63 2.27
CA LEU A 709 -52.86 -18.95 2.74
C LEU A 709 -53.66 -19.86 1.78
N PRO A 710 -53.80 -21.20 2.03
CA PRO A 710 -53.04 -22.16 2.86
C PRO A 710 -52.52 -23.39 2.04
N GLY A 711 -51.84 -24.36 2.70
CA GLY A 711 -51.27 -25.61 2.10
C GLY A 711 -52.30 -26.57 1.48
N PRO A 712 -51.90 -27.79 0.99
CA PRO A 712 -51.52 -28.89 1.90
C PRO A 712 -50.54 -29.98 1.38
N VAL A 713 -49.95 -30.74 2.33
CA VAL A 713 -49.81 -32.23 2.40
C VAL A 713 -48.74 -33.02 1.59
N ASN A 714 -47.87 -33.70 2.38
CA ASN A 714 -47.18 -35.01 2.25
C ASN A 714 -46.16 -35.25 1.10
N MET A 715 -45.03 -35.95 1.24
CA MET A 715 -44.72 -37.16 2.04
C MET A 715 -43.31 -37.15 2.64
N VAL A 716 -43.24 -37.64 3.88
CA VAL A 716 -42.04 -38.11 4.57
C VAL A 716 -41.94 -39.62 4.37
N VAL A 717 -40.78 -40.14 3.97
CA VAL A 717 -40.42 -41.55 4.14
C VAL A 717 -39.22 -41.59 5.07
N GLY A 718 -39.48 -41.96 6.32
CA GLY A 718 -38.46 -42.24 7.32
C GLY A 718 -38.05 -43.71 7.31
N ARG A 719 -36.87 -43.98 7.90
CA ARG A 719 -36.55 -45.25 8.53
C ARG A 719 -35.38 -45.05 9.50
N ASP A 720 -35.73 -44.87 10.77
CA ASP A 720 -34.91 -45.28 11.92
C ASP A 720 -35.54 -46.55 12.52
N PRO A 721 -34.76 -47.33 13.28
CA PRO A 721 -35.31 -47.90 14.51
C PRO A 721 -34.45 -47.61 15.74
N MET A 722 -35.13 -46.99 16.72
CA MET A 722 -35.15 -47.30 18.16
C MET A 722 -33.86 -47.76 18.86
N VAL A 723 -33.45 -47.04 19.93
CA VAL A 723 -33.38 -47.57 21.32
C VAL A 723 -33.60 -46.42 22.32
N ALA A 724 -34.24 -46.78 23.43
CA ALA A 724 -34.92 -46.03 24.50
C ALA A 724 -34.17 -44.94 25.30
N ILE A 725 -34.97 -43.97 25.79
CA ILE A 725 -34.78 -43.15 27.01
C ILE A 725 -35.60 -43.81 28.15
N PRO A 726 -35.29 -43.64 29.45
CA PRO A 726 -35.73 -42.46 30.23
C PRO A 726 -34.61 -41.99 31.21
N SER A 727 -34.58 -40.82 31.85
CA SER A 727 -35.61 -40.09 32.59
C SER A 727 -35.06 -38.73 33.07
N SER A 728 -35.94 -37.73 33.05
CA SER A 728 -36.07 -36.56 33.94
C SER A 728 -35.12 -36.39 35.15
N PHE A 729 -34.62 -35.16 35.35
CA PHE A 729 -34.65 -34.49 36.66
C PHE A 729 -34.50 -32.95 36.53
N ASP A 730 -35.27 -32.25 37.36
CA ASP A 730 -35.48 -30.81 37.42
C ASP A 730 -34.33 -29.99 38.05
N SER A 731 -34.26 -28.73 37.60
CA SER A 731 -33.99 -27.48 38.34
C SER A 731 -33.00 -27.43 39.52
N VAL A 732 -31.94 -26.61 39.38
CA VAL A 732 -31.41 -25.58 40.33
C VAL A 732 -30.48 -24.69 39.46
N GLY A 733 -30.63 -23.38 39.26
CA GLY A 733 -30.69 -22.30 40.24
C GLY A 733 -29.29 -21.73 40.54
N ALA A 734 -28.70 -20.92 39.65
CA ALA A 734 -27.50 -20.11 39.93
C ALA A 734 -27.50 -18.85 39.03
N MET A 735 -28.03 -17.72 39.49
CA MET A 735 -27.39 -16.71 40.34
C MET A 735 -26.28 -15.94 39.59
N ALA A 736 -26.66 -14.75 39.11
CA ALA A 736 -25.81 -13.75 38.50
C ALA A 736 -24.86 -13.13 39.55
N PRO A 737 -23.60 -12.80 39.21
CA PRO A 737 -22.76 -12.00 40.07
C PRO A 737 -22.84 -10.51 39.75
N ASP A 738 -22.77 -9.78 40.86
CA ASP A 738 -22.99 -8.38 41.12
C ASP A 738 -22.11 -7.37 40.36
N ALA A 739 -22.70 -6.18 40.31
CA ALA A 739 -22.13 -4.91 39.92
C ALA A 739 -20.78 -4.60 40.59
N ALA A 740 -19.77 -4.35 39.74
CA ALA A 740 -18.49 -3.79 40.16
C ALA A 740 -18.63 -2.32 40.58
N ARG A 741 -18.25 -2.02 41.82
CA ARG A 741 -18.11 -0.68 42.39
C ARG A 741 -17.07 0.15 41.61
N PRO A 742 -17.31 1.45 41.32
CA PRO A 742 -16.31 2.32 40.73
C PRO A 742 -15.25 2.74 41.77
N ALA A 743 -13.98 2.54 41.44
CA ALA A 743 -12.82 2.99 42.21
C ALA A 743 -12.74 4.53 42.32
N PRO A 744 -12.13 5.08 43.38
CA PRO A 744 -12.09 6.51 43.64
C PRO A 744 -11.27 7.27 42.58
N ARG A 745 -11.87 8.33 42.04
CA ARG A 745 -11.26 9.26 41.07
C ARG A 745 -10.06 9.97 41.70
N ALA A 746 -8.84 9.60 41.29
CA ALA A 746 -7.67 10.43 41.49
C ALA A 746 -7.83 11.75 40.71
N SER A 747 -7.60 12.89 41.37
CA SER A 747 -7.80 14.22 40.81
C SER A 747 -6.94 14.47 39.56
N LEU A 748 -7.58 14.97 38.49
CA LEU A 748 -7.00 15.31 37.17
C LEU A 748 -5.69 16.14 37.22
N LEU A 749 -5.45 16.88 38.31
CA LEU A 749 -4.23 17.66 38.51
C LEU A 749 -2.96 16.80 38.70
N SER A 750 -3.06 15.60 39.27
CA SER A 750 -1.88 14.73 39.48
C SER A 750 -1.38 14.10 38.19
N ARG A 751 -2.29 13.76 37.26
CA ARG A 751 -1.94 13.28 35.90
C ARG A 751 -1.31 14.38 35.04
N TRP A 752 -1.71 15.63 35.26
CA TRP A 752 -1.15 16.78 34.53
C TRP A 752 0.27 17.13 34.98
N ALA A 753 0.56 17.03 36.28
CA ALA A 753 1.89 17.28 36.84
C ALA A 753 2.96 16.25 36.39
N VAL A 754 2.56 14.98 36.20
CA VAL A 754 3.47 13.91 35.74
C VAL A 754 3.82 14.07 34.25
N GLY A 755 2.86 14.51 33.41
CA GLY A 755 3.08 14.72 31.98
C GLY A 755 4.00 15.90 31.64
N LEU A 756 3.99 16.97 32.46
CA LEU A 756 4.89 18.11 32.30
C LEU A 756 6.32 17.83 32.77
N ARG A 757 6.49 16.98 33.81
CA ARG A 757 7.82 16.60 34.32
C ARG A 757 8.62 15.74 33.32
N GLN A 758 7.94 14.90 32.53
CA GLN A 758 8.61 14.08 31.51
C GLN A 758 8.96 14.85 30.23
N ARG A 759 8.31 15.99 29.95
CA ARG A 759 8.57 16.79 28.73
C ARG A 759 9.67 17.83 28.87
N PHE A 760 10.11 18.16 30.09
CA PHE A 760 11.04 19.28 30.33
C PHE A 760 12.19 18.98 31.31
N ALA A 761 12.54 17.71 31.56
CA ALA A 761 13.73 17.40 32.35
C ALA A 761 15.01 17.62 31.50
N PRO A 762 15.92 18.54 31.88
CA PRO A 762 17.21 18.66 31.20
C PRO A 762 18.10 17.47 31.55
N ALA A 763 18.71 16.86 30.52
CA ALA A 763 19.76 15.86 30.71
C ALA A 763 21.04 16.55 31.20
N SER A 764 21.29 16.52 32.51
CA SER A 764 22.60 16.86 33.06
C SER A 764 23.05 15.82 34.09
N ALA A 765 23.96 14.94 33.67
CA ALA A 765 24.98 14.33 34.51
C ALA A 765 26.01 13.64 33.58
N LYS A 766 27.12 14.34 33.31
CA LYS A 766 28.37 13.68 32.92
C LYS A 766 28.95 13.03 34.18
N PRO A 767 29.43 11.78 34.13
CA PRO A 767 30.39 11.32 35.12
C PRO A 767 31.80 11.73 34.66
N ASP A 768 32.49 12.39 35.58
CA ASP A 768 33.94 12.62 35.51
C ASP A 768 34.66 11.27 35.51
N THR A 769 35.70 11.14 34.70
CA THR A 769 36.69 10.06 34.81
C THR A 769 38.06 10.70 34.65
N GLU A 770 38.74 10.89 35.77
CA GLU A 770 40.17 11.14 35.86
C GLU A 770 40.94 9.85 35.58
N LEU A 771 41.96 9.91 34.73
CA LEU A 771 43.32 9.32 34.83
C LEU A 771 44.03 9.61 33.47
N SER A 772 45.11 10.40 33.39
CA SER A 772 46.52 10.00 33.65
C SER A 772 46.90 8.74 32.86
N THR A 773 47.90 8.64 31.98
CA THR A 773 49.12 9.43 31.68
C THR A 773 49.73 8.87 30.38
N ASP A 774 50.66 9.63 29.79
CA ASP A 774 51.79 9.18 28.93
C ASP A 774 51.57 8.77 27.46
N ALA A 775 51.96 9.69 26.57
CA ALA A 775 52.65 9.44 25.30
C ALA A 775 54.14 9.08 25.58
N PRO A 776 55.02 8.65 24.62
CA PRO A 776 54.96 8.76 23.14
C PRO A 776 55.62 7.51 22.44
N PRO A 777 56.27 7.57 21.24
CA PRO A 777 56.10 8.39 20.01
C PRO A 777 55.86 7.52 18.74
N ASP A 778 55.76 8.23 17.60
CA ASP A 778 55.90 7.80 16.20
C ASP A 778 56.63 6.48 15.93
N ASP A 779 56.01 5.63 15.08
CA ASP A 779 56.74 4.94 14.02
C ASP A 779 55.83 4.44 12.87
N ALA A 780 56.29 4.78 11.67
CA ALA A 780 56.22 4.05 10.41
C ALA A 780 54.92 3.34 9.97
N GLN A 781 54.37 3.90 8.90
CA GLN A 781 53.62 3.22 7.84
C GLN A 781 54.16 1.81 7.54
N THR A 782 53.31 0.79 7.66
CA THR A 782 53.41 -0.44 6.87
C THR A 782 52.01 -1.00 6.65
N GLU A 783 51.58 -1.00 5.39
CA GLU A 783 50.37 -1.70 4.94
C GLU A 783 50.50 -3.21 5.20
N PRO A 784 49.47 -3.89 5.74
CA PRO A 784 49.43 -5.34 5.72
C PRO A 784 48.84 -5.84 4.39
N PRO A 785 49.40 -6.91 3.79
CA PRO A 785 49.06 -7.34 2.45
C PRO A 785 47.67 -7.98 2.38
N GLU A 786 47.00 -7.65 1.29
CA GLU A 786 45.74 -8.20 0.80
C GLU A 786 45.86 -9.73 0.63
N ARG A 787 45.41 -10.50 1.63
CA ARG A 787 45.27 -11.95 1.50
C ARG A 787 44.05 -12.28 0.66
N VAL A 788 44.28 -12.51 -0.63
CA VAL A 788 43.36 -13.19 -1.53
C VAL A 788 43.20 -14.65 -1.05
N ILE A 789 42.03 -14.97 -0.51
CA ILE A 789 41.62 -16.37 -0.26
C ILE A 789 40.96 -16.88 -1.54
N PRO A 790 41.49 -17.93 -2.21
CA PRO A 790 40.86 -18.47 -3.41
C PRO A 790 39.53 -19.17 -3.08
N ALA A 791 38.53 -18.94 -3.95
CA ALA A 791 37.15 -19.40 -3.84
C ALA A 791 36.93 -20.93 -3.82
N ALA A 792 37.99 -21.74 -3.81
CA ALA A 792 37.92 -23.20 -3.81
C ALA A 792 37.94 -23.84 -2.39
N ALA A 793 38.15 -23.05 -1.33
CA ALA A 793 38.26 -23.59 0.04
C ALA A 793 36.94 -23.60 0.84
N SER A 794 35.86 -22.99 0.34
CA SER A 794 34.56 -22.94 1.05
C SER A 794 33.67 -24.16 0.81
N GLU A 795 33.81 -24.87 -0.32
CA GLU A 795 33.04 -26.09 -0.60
C GLU A 795 33.54 -27.32 0.19
N ALA A 796 34.85 -27.40 0.46
CA ALA A 796 35.43 -28.53 1.19
C ALA A 796 35.09 -28.53 2.69
N TRP A 797 34.83 -27.36 3.28
CA TRP A 797 34.46 -27.25 4.70
C TRP A 797 32.98 -27.62 4.95
N TYR A 798 32.10 -27.41 3.96
CA TYR A 798 30.68 -27.72 4.09
C TYR A 798 30.37 -29.23 3.98
N ASN A 799 31.14 -29.98 3.16
CA ASN A 799 30.93 -31.42 2.95
C ASN A 799 31.50 -32.33 4.06
N ARG A 800 32.28 -31.80 5.02
CA ARG A 800 32.89 -32.61 6.09
C ARG A 800 32.09 -32.67 7.40
N ARG A 801 31.01 -31.90 7.52
CA ARG A 801 30.15 -31.86 8.72
C ARG A 801 28.85 -32.68 8.59
N TRP A 802 28.61 -33.27 7.42
CA TRP A 802 27.42 -34.06 7.10
C TRP A 802 27.73 -35.55 6.80
N ARG A 803 28.95 -36.01 7.12
CA ARG A 803 29.26 -37.44 7.23
C ARG A 803 29.51 -37.80 8.69
#